data_AF-A0A972YW64-F1
#
_entry.id   AF-A0A972YW64-F1
#
_cell.length_a   1.000
_cell.length_b   1.000
_cell.length_c   1.000
_cell.angle_alpha   90.00
_cell.angle_beta   90.00
_cell.angle_gamma   90.00
#
_symmetry.space_group_name_H-M   'P 1'
#
loop_
_entity.id
_entity.type
_entity.pdbx_description
1 polymer ?
#
loop_
_entity_poly.entity_id
_entity_poly.type
_entity_poly.pdbx_seq_one_letter_code
_entity_poly.pdbx_strand_id
1 'polypeptide(L)'
;MKMKIVIISILIFLSIFAANADPVLQGITLDLTPEEYQQLGSSVAISGDIAVIGAPGSAGDIGQACLYQRSSESWSLLNCLSPNAESGTVQQFGNAVSISGEQLVISAENKQNGKHGVAYIYQRQGDSWIPQAELISPNSSANDKFASTLSISENYIAIGSPGFSASNAGAVHIFKNTTSGWVEDIVITPTSSFKSANFGAALMLSGEYLIIGDDDHGRAHEGTGYIYRREDGIWSLQASLKGGDITKSANFATSIAISKNYAVIGAKSENNPLIKKHKKSGAVYVYKRTGKLWQNQAKLLASDAQKGDNFGSSVSISGDYLLSGAESNNSSSGSTYLFKNINDVWTEVFNFEADDAQQQDNFGHAVAIAQDYIVIGAHNKSVTNSTEGVSYLYYLNRDTSPSEREQALTEMQTQLAYNSAEIDSDNDDLNDWDEINILGTDPNLSDTDGDGLTDKEEVMIYQSNPLVVDSDNDGLSDLDEVVLYNSDPTLVDTDGDGASDYEEVMVTKTEPSLVDSDNDGLTDQQELLETNTDPTLADTDGDGLTDNEELNLFNTDPHNPDSDNDGFSDGNEVNFYETLPLDSNDTPVISTTSTSYSPSNNEFGTMAFEDEWPIKGDYDFNDAVFDYNVEENKVNGLVSRIVFKILPTARGAIYDNSLRLMVNTPTSNIGQVTMKLKGVTTEVTPIADGNQSMFIIIAKIEDALPPPPGYKMSNTFSGSPKVNGNLYTLTINFNFPISSQTLGTAPYNSFISRVLDTGEHIEVHFPGYFPSKKASRRKFGQGEDDSDKSQDRYYQTEGNLPWAMLVPSKWHHTKERVDLSNGYPDILQWAASKGKSKKGWYKSKRNSKFVFENVPDI
;
A
#
# COMPACT_ATOMS: atom_id res chain seq x y z
N MET A 1 51.76 24.40 -20.98
CA MET A 1 51.13 23.18 -21.50
C MET A 1 51.17 22.17 -20.35
N LYS A 2 50.26 22.40 -19.40
CA LYS A 2 50.04 21.75 -18.10
C LYS A 2 48.53 21.50 -18.06
N MET A 3 48.11 20.45 -17.34
CA MET A 3 46.80 19.76 -17.40
C MET A 3 46.70 18.77 -18.54
N LYS A 4 47.07 17.53 -18.24
CA LYS A 4 46.37 16.32 -18.68
C LYS A 4 46.76 15.22 -17.68
N ILE A 5 45.75 14.47 -17.24
CA ILE A 5 45.78 13.24 -16.44
C ILE A 5 45.67 13.45 -14.91
N VAL A 6 44.74 12.67 -14.33
CA VAL A 6 44.34 12.48 -12.92
C VAL A 6 43.16 13.34 -12.42
N ILE A 7 41.95 13.03 -12.91
CA ILE A 7 40.67 13.21 -12.18
C ILE A 7 39.74 12.03 -12.53
N ILE A 8 40.10 10.80 -12.13
CA ILE A 8 39.17 9.63 -12.06
C ILE A 8 39.62 8.77 -10.86
N SER A 9 39.76 9.37 -9.69
CA SER A 9 40.11 8.63 -8.45
C SER A 9 39.63 9.32 -7.18
N ILE A 10 38.54 10.10 -7.24
CA ILE A 10 37.88 10.59 -6.03
C ILE A 10 36.54 9.88 -5.94
N LEU A 11 36.57 8.67 -5.41
CA LEU A 11 35.44 8.01 -4.78
C LEU A 11 36.01 7.02 -3.76
N ILE A 12 35.22 6.76 -2.72
CA ILE A 12 35.50 5.87 -1.59
C ILE A 12 36.27 6.53 -0.44
N PHE A 13 35.52 7.32 0.33
CA PHE A 13 35.51 7.25 1.79
C PHE A 13 34.08 7.57 2.27
N LEU A 14 33.22 6.55 2.36
CA LEU A 14 31.93 6.68 3.03
C LEU A 14 32.17 6.78 4.54
N SER A 15 31.98 7.98 5.08
CA SER A 15 31.65 8.15 6.50
C SER A 15 30.14 8.33 6.60
N ILE A 16 29.47 7.36 7.24
CA ILE A 16 28.05 7.41 7.61
C ILE A 16 27.81 8.73 8.37
N PHE A 17 27.14 9.68 7.73
CA PHE A 17 26.58 10.82 8.45
C PHE A 17 25.32 10.36 9.16
N ALA A 18 25.26 10.61 10.47
CA ALA A 18 24.05 10.42 11.25
C ALA A 18 22.90 11.19 10.58
N ALA A 19 21.83 10.48 10.23
CA ALA A 19 20.60 11.04 9.69
C ALA A 19 19.92 11.91 10.76
N ASN A 20 20.40 13.14 10.93
CA ASN A 20 19.85 14.06 11.91
C ASN A 20 18.67 14.81 11.28
N ALA A 21 17.46 14.42 11.65
CA ALA A 21 16.40 15.42 11.71
C ALA A 21 16.77 16.40 12.85
N ASP A 22 16.76 17.70 12.58
CA ASP A 22 16.98 18.74 13.61
C ASP A 22 15.72 19.60 13.75
N PRO A 23 14.73 19.16 14.54
CA PRO A 23 13.52 19.94 14.78
C PRO A 23 13.85 21.22 15.54
N VAL A 24 13.45 22.36 14.98
CA VAL A 24 13.67 23.68 15.60
C VAL A 24 12.36 24.20 16.17
N LEU A 25 12.32 24.48 17.47
CA LEU A 25 11.16 25.11 18.12
C LEU A 25 10.92 26.50 17.49
N GLN A 26 9.71 26.72 16.97
CA GLN A 26 9.30 27.96 16.33
C GLN A 26 8.43 28.83 17.26
N GLY A 27 7.77 28.22 18.24
CA GLY A 27 6.95 28.96 19.20
C GLY A 27 6.20 28.06 20.17
N ILE A 28 5.75 28.68 21.26
CA ILE A 28 4.85 28.10 22.27
C ILE A 28 3.62 29.01 22.30
N THR A 29 2.41 28.46 22.40
CA THR A 29 1.15 29.23 22.40
C THR A 29 0.86 29.97 23.70
N LEU A 30 1.86 30.67 24.26
CA LEU A 30 1.78 31.43 25.52
C LEU A 30 1.17 32.82 25.36
N ASP A 31 0.83 33.24 24.14
CA ASP A 31 0.30 34.59 23.86
C ASP A 31 -1.16 34.80 24.31
N LEU A 32 -1.79 33.75 24.87
CA LEU A 32 -3.16 33.74 25.35
C LEU A 32 -3.21 34.02 26.87
N THR A 33 -4.16 34.85 27.31
CA THR A 33 -4.37 35.08 28.75
C THR A 33 -4.87 33.79 29.41
N PRO A 34 -4.16 33.22 30.41
CA PRO A 34 -4.38 31.82 30.79
C PRO A 34 -5.74 31.49 31.41
N GLU A 35 -6.43 32.48 31.98
CA GLU A 35 -7.76 32.32 32.59
C GLU A 35 -8.88 32.06 31.57
N GLU A 36 -8.66 32.27 30.26
CA GLU A 36 -9.68 32.16 29.22
C GLU A 36 -9.65 30.80 28.45
N TYR A 37 -8.55 30.04 28.47
CA TYR A 37 -8.33 28.90 27.55
C TYR A 37 -7.95 27.60 28.26
N GLN A 38 -8.85 27.09 29.10
CA GLN A 38 -8.63 25.84 29.83
C GLN A 38 -8.44 24.64 28.89
N GLN A 39 -7.48 23.78 29.22
CA GLN A 39 -7.15 22.57 28.44
C GLN A 39 -6.77 22.82 26.96
N LEU A 40 -6.18 23.97 26.64
CA LEU A 40 -5.63 24.22 25.31
C LEU A 40 -4.56 23.17 24.94
N GLY A 41 -4.64 22.60 23.74
CA GLY A 41 -3.75 21.51 23.32
C GLY A 41 -4.33 20.12 23.58
N SER A 42 -5.60 20.00 24.01
CA SER A 42 -6.30 18.70 24.09
C SER A 42 -6.48 18.03 22.73
N SER A 43 -6.58 18.81 21.66
CA SER A 43 -6.57 18.30 20.29
C SER A 43 -5.79 19.25 19.39
N VAL A 44 -5.08 18.70 18.40
CA VAL A 44 -4.27 19.47 17.47
C VAL A 44 -4.43 18.94 16.05
N ALA A 45 -4.40 19.82 15.07
CA ALA A 45 -4.35 19.46 13.66
C ALA A 45 -3.58 20.52 12.87
N ILE A 46 -2.96 20.14 11.74
CA ILE A 46 -2.18 21.05 10.91
C ILE A 46 -2.38 20.74 9.43
N SER A 47 -2.51 21.78 8.61
CA SER A 47 -2.60 21.68 7.15
C SER A 47 -1.99 22.93 6.52
N GLY A 48 -0.90 22.77 5.78
CA GLY A 48 -0.21 23.89 5.15
C GLY A 48 0.31 24.89 6.19
N ASP A 49 -0.11 26.14 6.08
CA ASP A 49 0.29 27.25 6.95
C ASP A 49 -0.63 27.44 8.17
N ILE A 50 -1.59 26.55 8.42
CA ILE A 50 -2.56 26.67 9.52
C ILE A 50 -2.43 25.51 10.49
N ALA A 51 -2.25 25.84 11.77
CA ALA A 51 -2.37 24.93 12.90
C ALA A 51 -3.66 25.25 13.68
N VAL A 52 -4.39 24.21 14.08
CA VAL A 52 -5.62 24.32 14.85
C VAL A 52 -5.44 23.61 16.18
N ILE A 53 -5.77 24.29 17.27
CA ILE A 53 -5.54 23.82 18.64
C ILE A 53 -6.85 23.93 19.42
N GLY A 54 -7.36 22.78 19.88
CA GLY A 54 -8.56 22.70 20.70
C GLY A 54 -8.32 23.07 22.16
N ALA A 55 -9.26 23.79 22.74
CA ALA A 55 -9.35 24.14 24.17
C ALA A 55 -10.76 23.85 24.67
N PRO A 56 -11.14 22.57 24.88
CA PRO A 56 -12.52 22.20 25.23
C PRO A 56 -12.96 22.72 26.61
N GLY A 57 -12.01 22.99 27.51
CA GLY A 57 -12.29 23.35 28.89
C GLY A 57 -12.91 22.21 29.70
N SER A 58 -13.21 22.50 30.96
CA SER A 58 -13.80 21.53 31.88
C SER A 58 -15.22 21.13 31.48
N ALA A 59 -15.70 19.97 31.95
CA ALA A 59 -17.08 19.56 31.71
C ALA A 59 -18.08 20.61 32.22
N GLY A 60 -18.82 21.22 31.29
CA GLY A 60 -19.67 22.38 31.58
C GLY A 60 -19.35 23.61 30.75
N ASP A 61 -18.07 23.76 30.40
CA ASP A 61 -17.54 24.91 29.65
C ASP A 61 -17.90 24.82 28.17
N ILE A 62 -18.02 25.97 27.51
CA ILE A 62 -18.36 26.02 26.08
C ILE A 62 -17.22 25.45 25.23
N GLY A 63 -15.96 25.73 25.60
CA GLY A 63 -14.78 25.37 24.83
C GLY A 63 -14.54 26.25 23.59
N GLN A 64 -13.34 26.14 23.02
CA GLN A 64 -12.89 26.91 21.85
C GLN A 64 -11.92 26.11 20.96
N ALA A 65 -11.70 26.58 19.73
CA ALA A 65 -10.61 26.10 18.86
C ALA A 65 -9.83 27.29 18.30
N CYS A 66 -8.55 27.39 18.63
CA CYS A 66 -7.68 28.49 18.23
C CYS A 66 -6.85 28.13 17.00
N LEU A 67 -6.82 29.04 16.03
CA LEU A 67 -6.08 28.90 14.79
C LEU A 67 -4.83 29.76 14.84
N TYR A 68 -3.71 29.16 14.53
CA TYR A 68 -2.42 29.82 14.36
C TYR A 68 -2.05 29.75 12.89
N GLN A 69 -1.58 30.87 12.35
CA GLN A 69 -1.11 30.94 10.98
C GLN A 69 0.39 31.20 10.96
N ARG A 70 1.09 30.49 10.09
CA ARG A 70 2.49 30.74 9.79
C ARG A 70 2.62 31.87 8.77
N SER A 71 3.32 32.91 9.19
CA SER A 71 3.95 33.86 8.27
C SER A 71 5.38 33.41 7.99
N SER A 72 6.12 34.06 7.07
CA SER A 72 7.41 33.61 6.53
C SER A 72 8.37 32.94 7.53
N GLU A 73 8.45 33.40 8.78
CA GLU A 73 9.33 32.82 9.80
C GLU A 73 8.67 32.57 11.17
N SER A 74 7.41 32.95 11.38
CA SER A 74 6.78 32.86 12.71
C SER A 74 5.31 32.48 12.66
N TRP A 75 4.89 31.73 13.68
CA TRP A 75 3.48 31.43 13.95
C TRP A 75 2.86 32.53 14.81
N SER A 76 1.65 32.95 14.44
CA SER A 76 0.87 33.91 15.23
C SER A 76 -0.58 33.48 15.32
N LEU A 77 -1.24 33.79 16.43
CA LEU A 77 -2.66 33.57 16.60
C LEU A 77 -3.45 34.36 15.54
N LEU A 78 -4.23 33.64 14.73
CA LEU A 78 -5.15 34.23 13.75
C LEU A 78 -6.48 34.60 14.43
N ASN A 79 -7.15 33.60 15.01
CA ASN A 79 -8.42 33.76 15.72
C ASN A 79 -8.74 32.51 16.56
N CYS A 80 -9.63 32.63 17.54
CA CYS A 80 -10.26 31.49 18.20
C CYS A 80 -11.74 31.41 17.82
N LEU A 81 -12.18 30.23 17.42
CA LEU A 81 -13.56 29.93 17.05
C LEU A 81 -14.33 29.45 18.27
N SER A 82 -15.62 29.80 18.31
CA SER A 82 -16.58 29.35 19.30
C SER A 82 -17.95 29.19 18.63
N PRO A 83 -18.80 28.27 19.11
CA PRO A 83 -20.10 28.04 18.52
C PRO A 83 -21.03 29.22 18.87
N ASN A 84 -21.88 29.63 17.91
CA ASN A 84 -22.88 30.66 18.16
C ASN A 84 -24.12 30.05 18.82
N ALA A 85 -23.99 29.64 20.09
CA ALA A 85 -25.00 28.88 20.82
C ALA A 85 -25.66 29.72 21.93
N GLU A 86 -26.94 29.42 22.23
CA GLU A 86 -27.57 29.92 23.46
C GLU A 86 -26.81 29.38 24.68
N SER A 87 -26.54 30.26 25.66
CA SER A 87 -25.78 29.92 26.87
C SER A 87 -26.24 28.62 27.52
N GLY A 88 -25.33 27.65 27.63
CA GLY A 88 -25.55 26.36 28.31
C GLY A 88 -26.06 25.20 27.43
N THR A 89 -26.26 25.41 26.12
CA THR A 89 -26.71 24.35 25.19
C THR A 89 -25.56 23.54 24.58
N VAL A 90 -24.43 24.18 24.29
CA VAL A 90 -23.22 23.56 23.70
C VAL A 90 -22.06 23.63 24.69
N GLN A 91 -21.26 22.56 24.76
CA GLN A 91 -20.13 22.41 25.67
C GLN A 91 -18.97 21.69 24.99
N GLN A 92 -17.75 21.84 25.51
CA GLN A 92 -16.54 21.14 25.06
C GLN A 92 -16.25 21.28 23.56
N PHE A 93 -16.54 22.44 22.99
CA PHE A 93 -16.16 22.78 21.62
C PHE A 93 -14.64 22.75 21.49
N GLY A 94 -14.12 22.07 20.47
CA GLY A 94 -12.68 21.86 20.32
C GLY A 94 -12.15 20.59 20.98
N ASN A 95 -13.04 19.68 21.43
CA ASN A 95 -12.62 18.38 21.97
C ASN A 95 -11.88 17.53 20.90
N ALA A 96 -12.32 17.60 19.65
CA ALA A 96 -11.60 17.09 18.49
C ALA A 96 -11.62 18.13 17.36
N VAL A 97 -10.50 18.26 16.65
CA VAL A 97 -10.33 19.17 15.52
C VAL A 97 -9.69 18.44 14.36
N SER A 98 -10.08 18.77 13.12
CA SER A 98 -9.45 18.25 11.91
C SER A 98 -9.54 19.26 10.79
N ILE A 99 -8.48 19.40 10.00
CA ILE A 99 -8.35 20.38 8.92
C ILE A 99 -7.86 19.69 7.64
N SER A 100 -8.44 20.06 6.50
CA SER A 100 -8.01 19.62 5.17
C SER A 100 -8.08 20.81 4.21
N GLY A 101 -6.91 21.37 3.88
CA GLY A 101 -6.81 22.59 3.10
C GLY A 101 -7.58 23.74 3.76
N GLU A 102 -8.61 24.21 3.08
CA GLU A 102 -9.43 25.37 3.48
C GLU A 102 -10.68 24.99 4.30
N GLN A 103 -10.81 23.71 4.69
CA GLN A 103 -11.96 23.19 5.44
C GLN A 103 -11.54 22.70 6.82
N LEU A 104 -12.35 23.04 7.82
CA LEU A 104 -12.12 22.72 9.22
C LEU A 104 -13.39 22.11 9.82
N VAL A 105 -13.23 21.05 10.60
CA VAL A 105 -14.29 20.42 11.37
C VAL A 105 -13.91 20.39 12.85
N ILE A 106 -14.87 20.76 13.71
CA ILE A 106 -14.67 20.86 15.16
C ILE A 106 -15.83 20.19 15.88
N SER A 107 -15.53 19.33 16.86
CA SER A 107 -16.56 18.67 17.67
C SER A 107 -16.98 19.49 18.89
N ALA A 108 -18.21 19.26 19.34
CA ALA A 108 -18.73 19.73 20.63
C ALA A 108 -19.82 18.78 21.16
N GLU A 109 -20.17 18.88 22.45
CA GLU A 109 -21.35 18.28 23.05
C GLU A 109 -22.56 19.24 22.99
N ASN A 110 -23.74 18.78 22.58
CA ASN A 110 -25.00 19.53 22.64
C ASN A 110 -26.01 18.85 23.56
N LYS A 111 -26.61 19.63 24.48
CA LYS A 111 -27.54 19.14 25.51
C LYS A 111 -29.02 19.21 25.12
N GLN A 112 -29.37 19.75 23.95
CA GLN A 112 -30.78 19.78 23.53
C GLN A 112 -31.30 18.37 23.25
N ASN A 113 -32.26 17.90 24.07
CA ASN A 113 -32.94 16.60 23.95
C ASN A 113 -32.08 15.33 24.23
N GLY A 114 -31.07 15.44 25.10
CA GLY A 114 -30.10 14.37 25.40
C GLY A 114 -28.68 14.87 25.12
N LYS A 115 -27.64 14.27 25.70
CA LYS A 115 -26.26 14.64 25.34
C LYS A 115 -25.94 14.04 23.97
N HIS A 116 -26.03 14.84 22.92
CA HIS A 116 -25.70 14.43 21.55
C HIS A 116 -24.51 15.26 21.10
N GLY A 117 -23.46 14.64 20.57
CA GLY A 117 -22.39 15.45 20.00
C GLY A 117 -22.76 16.01 18.63
N VAL A 118 -22.03 17.04 18.24
CA VAL A 118 -22.24 17.83 17.03
C VAL A 118 -20.89 18.11 16.39
N ALA A 119 -20.81 18.02 15.06
CA ALA A 119 -19.63 18.46 14.31
C ALA A 119 -19.94 19.77 13.56
N TYR A 120 -19.17 20.81 13.83
CA TYR A 120 -19.26 22.11 13.18
C TYR A 120 -18.28 22.19 12.03
N ILE A 121 -18.75 22.63 10.86
CA ILE A 121 -17.93 22.76 9.65
C ILE A 121 -17.69 24.25 9.37
N TYR A 122 -16.44 24.61 9.14
CA TYR A 122 -16.00 25.94 8.74
C TYR A 122 -15.26 25.89 7.41
N GLN A 123 -15.43 26.94 6.61
CA GLN A 123 -14.73 27.15 5.35
C GLN A 123 -13.94 28.45 5.44
N ARG A 124 -12.66 28.39 5.10
CA ARG A 124 -11.80 29.58 5.01
C ARG A 124 -12.19 30.43 3.80
N GLN A 125 -12.31 31.73 4.03
CA GLN A 125 -12.56 32.76 3.04
C GLN A 125 -11.66 33.96 3.36
N GLY A 126 -10.50 34.03 2.70
CA GLY A 126 -9.42 34.94 3.08
C GLY A 126 -8.87 34.58 4.45
N ASP A 127 -8.83 35.56 5.36
CA ASP A 127 -8.32 35.36 6.73
C ASP A 127 -9.43 34.95 7.72
N SER A 128 -10.66 34.74 7.24
CA SER A 128 -11.82 34.42 8.08
C SER A 128 -12.29 32.99 7.86
N TRP A 129 -12.72 32.34 8.94
CA TRP A 129 -13.31 31.01 8.91
C TRP A 129 -14.82 31.13 9.12
N ILE A 130 -15.60 30.78 8.09
CA ILE A 130 -17.05 31.00 8.05
C ILE A 130 -17.78 29.69 8.33
N PRO A 131 -18.70 29.63 9.32
CA PRO A 131 -19.54 28.46 9.56
C PRO A 131 -20.32 28.07 8.29
N GLN A 132 -20.31 26.78 7.95
CA GLN A 132 -21.00 26.22 6.79
C GLN A 132 -22.17 25.31 7.17
N ALA A 133 -21.96 24.42 8.13
CA ALA A 133 -22.96 23.43 8.52
C ALA A 133 -22.70 22.90 9.94
N GLU A 134 -23.74 22.29 10.50
CA GLU A 134 -23.69 21.50 11.73
C GLU A 134 -24.17 20.10 11.38
N LEU A 135 -23.37 19.09 11.70
CA LEU A 135 -23.72 17.69 11.49
C LEU A 135 -24.12 17.06 12.82
N ILE A 136 -25.28 16.39 12.79
CA ILE A 136 -25.84 15.64 13.91
C ILE A 136 -26.27 14.26 13.43
N SER A 137 -26.22 13.26 14.30
CA SER A 137 -26.74 11.92 14.01
C SER A 137 -28.26 11.97 13.80
N PRO A 138 -28.80 11.48 12.66
CA PRO A 138 -30.25 11.43 12.42
C PRO A 138 -30.99 10.48 13.39
N ASN A 139 -30.28 9.49 13.93
CA ASN A 139 -30.80 8.45 14.83
C ASN A 139 -30.14 8.53 16.21
N SER A 140 -29.96 9.74 16.72
CA SER A 140 -29.19 10.00 17.92
C SER A 140 -29.77 9.30 19.17
N SER A 141 -28.94 8.54 19.90
CA SER A 141 -29.31 7.91 21.17
C SER A 141 -28.63 8.61 22.35
N ALA A 142 -29.19 8.55 23.55
CA ALA A 142 -28.73 9.34 24.70
C ALA A 142 -27.28 9.07 25.17
N ASN A 143 -26.56 8.11 24.57
CA ASN A 143 -25.17 7.75 24.87
C ASN A 143 -24.35 7.36 23.63
N ASP A 144 -24.77 7.74 22.43
CA ASP A 144 -24.06 7.36 21.19
C ASP A 144 -22.70 8.05 20.99
N LYS A 145 -22.41 9.08 21.80
CA LYS A 145 -21.18 9.88 21.77
C LYS A 145 -20.80 10.32 20.35
N PHE A 146 -21.78 10.63 19.51
CA PHE A 146 -21.53 11.14 18.16
C PHE A 146 -20.51 12.28 18.21
N ALA A 147 -19.59 12.34 17.23
CA ALA A 147 -18.51 13.33 17.18
C ALA A 147 -17.54 13.31 18.37
N SER A 148 -17.37 12.16 19.04
CA SER A 148 -16.26 11.98 20.00
C SER A 148 -14.89 12.09 19.33
N THR A 149 -14.81 11.69 18.05
CA THR A 149 -13.68 11.85 17.16
C THR A 149 -14.18 12.20 15.76
N LEU A 150 -13.35 12.89 14.98
CA LEU A 150 -13.67 13.27 13.62
C LEU A 150 -12.40 13.46 12.78
N SER A 151 -12.57 13.34 11.47
CA SER A 151 -11.51 13.61 10.50
C SER A 151 -12.12 14.10 9.19
N ILE A 152 -11.45 15.03 8.54
CA ILE A 152 -11.83 15.54 7.22
C ILE A 152 -10.69 15.28 6.22
N SER A 153 -11.06 14.82 5.02
CA SER A 153 -10.16 14.76 3.89
C SER A 153 -10.92 15.09 2.62
N GLU A 154 -10.45 16.11 1.90
CA GLU A 154 -11.11 16.58 0.68
C GLU A 154 -12.61 16.87 0.90
N ASN A 155 -13.50 16.15 0.22
CA ASN A 155 -14.95 16.33 0.27
C ASN A 155 -15.65 15.37 1.24
N TYR A 156 -14.92 14.70 2.13
CA TYR A 156 -15.44 13.68 3.03
C TYR A 156 -15.09 13.96 4.48
N ILE A 157 -16.05 13.73 5.38
CA ILE A 157 -15.88 13.78 6.83
C ILE A 157 -16.26 12.43 7.39
N ALA A 158 -15.41 11.87 8.26
CA ALA A 158 -15.72 10.71 9.08
C ALA A 158 -15.96 11.17 10.51
N ILE A 159 -17.02 10.65 11.13
CA ILE A 159 -17.43 11.01 12.50
C ILE A 159 -17.67 9.73 13.30
N GLY A 160 -16.97 9.61 14.43
CA GLY A 160 -17.09 8.48 15.34
C GLY A 160 -18.28 8.64 16.28
N SER A 161 -18.97 7.53 16.53
CA SER A 161 -20.11 7.42 17.46
C SER A 161 -19.97 6.14 18.31
N PRO A 162 -19.00 6.07 19.23
CA PRO A 162 -18.86 4.92 20.11
C PRO A 162 -20.09 4.78 21.03
N GLY A 163 -20.73 3.62 21.01
CA GLY A 163 -21.98 3.36 21.75
C GLY A 163 -23.28 3.57 20.96
N PHE A 164 -23.23 3.70 19.62
CA PHE A 164 -24.35 4.12 18.76
C PHE A 164 -25.59 3.21 18.77
N SER A 165 -25.44 1.89 18.64
CA SER A 165 -26.56 0.99 18.33
C SER A 165 -27.34 0.49 19.56
N ALA A 166 -28.50 -0.14 19.34
CA ALA A 166 -29.29 -0.76 20.42
C ALA A 166 -28.57 -1.92 21.15
N SER A 167 -27.53 -2.50 20.52
CA SER A 167 -26.61 -3.44 21.17
C SER A 167 -25.37 -2.76 21.76
N ASN A 168 -25.39 -1.43 21.89
CA ASN A 168 -24.28 -0.55 22.26
C ASN A 168 -23.04 -0.62 21.34
N ALA A 169 -23.11 -1.26 20.17
CA ALA A 169 -21.99 -1.27 19.23
C ALA A 169 -21.74 0.14 18.67
N GLY A 170 -20.48 0.54 18.55
CA GLY A 170 -20.06 1.81 17.96
C GLY A 170 -20.30 1.88 16.45
N ALA A 171 -20.18 3.09 15.89
CA ALA A 171 -20.37 3.34 14.46
C ALA A 171 -19.48 4.49 13.96
N VAL A 172 -19.24 4.53 12.65
CA VAL A 172 -18.61 5.66 11.96
C VAL A 172 -19.55 6.16 10.87
N HIS A 173 -19.90 7.45 10.94
CA HIS A 173 -20.74 8.13 9.96
C HIS A 173 -19.86 8.84 8.94
N ILE A 174 -20.08 8.56 7.66
CA ILE A 174 -19.37 9.24 6.57
C ILE A 174 -20.31 10.26 5.95
N PHE A 175 -19.88 11.52 5.94
CA PHE A 175 -20.56 12.61 5.27
C PHE A 175 -19.78 13.03 4.03
N LYS A 176 -20.52 13.38 2.97
CA LYS A 176 -19.98 13.83 1.69
C LYS A 176 -20.47 15.24 1.38
N ASN A 177 -19.56 16.10 0.97
CA ASN A 177 -19.90 17.43 0.46
C ASN A 177 -20.45 17.31 -0.97
N THR A 178 -21.64 17.83 -1.19
CA THR A 178 -22.33 17.83 -2.49
C THR A 178 -22.68 19.25 -2.90
N THR A 179 -23.19 19.42 -4.13
CA THR A 179 -23.73 20.72 -4.57
C THR A 179 -24.91 21.21 -3.72
N SER A 180 -25.56 20.31 -2.98
CA SER A 180 -26.64 20.62 -2.03
C SER A 180 -26.17 20.79 -0.58
N GLY A 181 -24.86 20.74 -0.33
CA GLY A 181 -24.26 20.74 1.01
C GLY A 181 -23.85 19.33 1.48
N TRP A 182 -23.57 19.20 2.77
CA TRP A 182 -23.14 17.95 3.38
C TRP A 182 -24.30 16.97 3.56
N VAL A 183 -24.13 15.73 3.10
CA VAL A 183 -25.11 14.64 3.24
C VAL A 183 -24.44 13.40 3.81
N GLU A 184 -25.17 12.61 4.63
CA GLU A 184 -24.68 11.31 5.11
C GLU A 184 -24.65 10.32 3.94
N ASP A 185 -23.46 9.78 3.66
CA ASP A 185 -23.17 8.86 2.55
C ASP A 185 -23.37 7.40 2.98
N ILE A 186 -22.73 7.00 4.07
CA ILE A 186 -22.84 5.65 4.66
C ILE A 186 -22.57 5.69 6.17
N VAL A 187 -23.16 4.73 6.89
CA VAL A 187 -22.81 4.41 8.29
C VAL A 187 -22.12 3.06 8.32
N ILE A 188 -20.88 3.04 8.78
CA ILE A 188 -20.06 1.84 8.93
C ILE A 188 -20.25 1.31 10.36
N THR A 189 -20.49 0.00 10.50
CA THR A 189 -20.65 -0.69 11.79
C THR A 189 -19.83 -1.98 11.82
N PRO A 190 -19.43 -2.48 13.01
CA PRO A 190 -18.71 -3.74 13.14
C PRO A 190 -19.44 -4.91 12.48
N THR A 191 -18.76 -5.67 11.62
CA THR A 191 -19.27 -6.90 11.00
C THR A 191 -18.93 -8.17 11.79
N SER A 192 -17.95 -8.09 12.71
CA SER A 192 -17.55 -9.21 13.56
C SER A 192 -18.65 -9.60 14.55
N SER A 193 -18.53 -10.83 15.06
CA SER A 193 -19.37 -11.33 16.15
C SER A 193 -19.08 -10.62 17.49
N PHE A 194 -17.86 -10.10 17.69
CA PHE A 194 -17.47 -9.28 18.84
C PHE A 194 -17.79 -7.80 18.59
N LYS A 195 -19.04 -7.43 18.84
CA LYS A 195 -19.51 -6.05 18.70
C LYS A 195 -19.07 -5.19 19.88
N SER A 196 -18.03 -4.38 19.65
CA SER A 196 -17.54 -3.43 20.65
C SER A 196 -18.29 -2.10 20.62
N ALA A 197 -18.44 -1.50 21.80
CA ALA A 197 -18.96 -0.15 21.95
C ALA A 197 -17.96 0.92 21.53
N ASN A 198 -16.66 0.59 21.48
CA ASN A 198 -15.59 1.53 21.18
C ASN A 198 -15.23 1.58 19.70
N PHE A 199 -15.89 0.82 18.83
CA PHE A 199 -15.72 0.97 17.38
C PHE A 199 -15.97 2.42 16.95
N GLY A 200 -14.96 3.04 16.33
CA GLY A 200 -15.01 4.46 15.96
C GLY A 200 -14.61 5.42 17.08
N ALA A 201 -13.99 4.94 18.17
CA ALA A 201 -13.42 5.80 19.22
C ALA A 201 -12.17 6.57 18.74
N ALA A 202 -11.42 5.98 17.79
CA ALA A 202 -10.37 6.64 17.03
C ALA A 202 -10.68 6.47 15.52
N LEU A 203 -10.40 7.49 14.70
CA LEU A 203 -10.54 7.41 13.25
C LEU A 203 -9.60 8.41 12.56
N MET A 204 -9.23 8.15 11.31
CA MET A 204 -8.56 9.12 10.45
C MET A 204 -8.90 8.88 8.98
N LEU A 205 -9.18 9.96 8.24
CA LEU A 205 -9.30 9.97 6.79
C LEU A 205 -8.02 10.49 6.15
N SER A 206 -7.59 9.83 5.07
CA SER A 206 -6.53 10.31 4.18
C SER A 206 -6.85 9.91 2.74
N GLY A 207 -7.34 10.86 1.95
CA GLY A 207 -7.72 10.67 0.55
C GLY A 207 -8.86 9.67 0.38
N GLU A 208 -8.54 8.50 -0.18
CA GLU A 208 -9.48 7.39 -0.37
C GLU A 208 -9.50 6.38 0.78
N TYR A 209 -8.65 6.55 1.79
CA TYR A 209 -8.54 5.62 2.92
C TYR A 209 -9.17 6.19 4.19
N LEU A 210 -9.77 5.30 4.96
CA LEU A 210 -10.29 5.51 6.30
C LEU A 210 -9.71 4.42 7.20
N ILE A 211 -9.06 4.80 8.28
CA ILE A 211 -8.72 3.89 9.38
C ILE A 211 -9.66 4.13 10.56
N ILE A 212 -10.14 3.05 11.17
CA ILE A 212 -11.06 3.06 12.33
C ILE A 212 -10.45 2.22 13.44
N GLY A 213 -10.34 2.76 14.65
CA GLY A 213 -9.89 2.04 15.83
C GLY A 213 -11.05 1.47 16.65
N ASP A 214 -10.82 0.29 17.22
CA ASP A 214 -11.69 -0.38 18.16
C ASP A 214 -10.84 -1.04 19.26
N ASP A 215 -10.69 -0.40 20.41
CA ASP A 215 -9.76 -0.82 21.48
C ASP A 215 -10.31 -1.87 22.45
N ASP A 216 -11.52 -2.34 22.22
CA ASP A 216 -12.23 -3.30 23.09
C ASP A 216 -12.73 -4.53 22.30
N HIS A 217 -12.16 -4.73 21.11
CA HIS A 217 -12.49 -5.85 20.22
C HIS A 217 -11.95 -7.18 20.75
N GLY A 218 -12.65 -8.28 20.43
CA GLY A 218 -12.21 -9.65 20.67
C GLY A 218 -12.52 -10.21 22.06
N ARG A 219 -12.06 -11.43 22.34
CA ARG A 219 -12.39 -12.14 23.60
C ARG A 219 -11.58 -11.63 24.78
N ALA A 220 -10.35 -11.19 24.52
CA ALA A 220 -9.42 -10.68 25.52
C ALA A 220 -9.46 -9.15 25.64
N HIS A 221 -10.27 -8.47 24.84
CA HIS A 221 -10.28 -7.01 24.68
C HIS A 221 -8.92 -6.51 24.15
N GLU A 222 -8.41 -7.23 23.15
CA GLU A 222 -7.13 -7.02 22.48
C GLU A 222 -7.16 -5.82 21.54
N GLY A 223 -8.32 -5.49 20.97
CA GLY A 223 -8.50 -4.35 20.05
C GLY A 223 -8.08 -4.64 18.60
N THR A 224 -8.61 -3.84 17.66
CA THR A 224 -8.39 -3.98 16.21
C THR A 224 -8.44 -2.62 15.50
N GLY A 225 -7.60 -2.42 14.49
CA GLY A 225 -7.73 -1.34 13.51
C GLY A 225 -8.38 -1.83 12.22
N TYR A 226 -9.28 -1.06 11.61
CA TYR A 226 -9.93 -1.42 10.35
C TYR A 226 -9.61 -0.42 9.26
N ILE A 227 -9.15 -0.91 8.11
CA ILE A 227 -8.88 -0.10 6.93
C ILE A 227 -10.04 -0.26 5.96
N TYR A 228 -10.70 0.85 5.64
CA TYR A 228 -11.66 0.95 4.55
C TYR A 228 -11.07 1.78 3.42
N ARG A 229 -11.29 1.35 2.18
CA ARG A 229 -10.92 2.10 0.97
C ARG A 229 -12.16 2.47 0.19
N ARG A 230 -12.18 3.71 -0.30
CA ARG A 230 -13.21 4.26 -1.17
C ARG A 230 -12.81 4.10 -2.62
N GLU A 231 -13.36 3.10 -3.29
CA GLU A 231 -13.23 2.92 -4.73
C GLU A 231 -14.58 3.24 -5.39
N ASP A 232 -14.59 4.16 -6.37
CA ASP A 232 -15.81 4.60 -7.07
C ASP A 232 -16.93 5.14 -6.17
N GLY A 233 -16.54 5.74 -5.04
CA GLY A 233 -17.49 6.26 -4.05
C GLY A 233 -18.13 5.18 -3.18
N ILE A 234 -17.69 3.93 -3.28
CA ILE A 234 -18.10 2.82 -2.42
C ILE A 234 -16.98 2.56 -1.43
N TRP A 235 -17.31 2.59 -0.14
CA TRP A 235 -16.40 2.19 0.92
C TRP A 235 -16.47 0.67 1.12
N SER A 236 -15.34 -0.01 1.04
CA SER A 236 -15.22 -1.44 1.36
C SER A 236 -14.11 -1.69 2.37
N LEU A 237 -14.34 -2.62 3.29
CA LEU A 237 -13.30 -3.11 4.20
C LEU A 237 -12.19 -3.75 3.37
N GLN A 238 -10.96 -3.25 3.54
CA GLN A 238 -9.77 -3.74 2.87
C GLN A 238 -8.92 -4.61 3.80
N ALA A 239 -8.80 -4.24 5.09
CA ALA A 239 -7.99 -4.99 6.05
C ALA A 239 -8.50 -4.80 7.49
N SER A 240 -8.21 -5.79 8.34
CA SER A 240 -8.34 -5.72 9.80
C SER A 240 -6.94 -5.94 10.39
N LEU A 241 -6.38 -4.89 10.99
CA LEU A 241 -5.03 -4.83 11.54
C LEU A 241 -5.05 -5.26 13.00
N LYS A 242 -4.31 -6.32 13.33
CA LYS A 242 -4.25 -6.93 14.66
C LYS A 242 -2.86 -6.80 15.25
N GLY A 243 -2.78 -6.66 16.57
CA GLY A 243 -1.52 -6.53 17.29
C GLY A 243 -0.94 -7.83 17.85
N GLY A 244 -1.59 -8.97 17.60
CA GLY A 244 -1.22 -10.29 18.14
C GLY A 244 -1.57 -10.54 19.58
N ASP A 245 -0.64 -11.14 20.32
CA ASP A 245 -0.63 -11.37 21.78
C ASP A 245 -0.46 -10.05 22.54
N ILE A 246 -1.39 -9.14 22.30
CA ILE A 246 -1.50 -7.87 22.99
C ILE A 246 -1.79 -8.13 24.45
N THR A 247 -1.07 -7.42 25.34
CA THR A 247 -1.35 -7.52 26.77
C THR A 247 -2.81 -7.18 27.03
N LYS A 248 -3.52 -7.97 27.85
CA LYS A 248 -4.90 -7.64 28.23
C LYS A 248 -5.04 -6.18 28.68
N SER A 249 -5.92 -5.44 28.00
CA SER A 249 -6.13 -4.00 28.20
C SER A 249 -4.89 -3.16 27.85
N ALA A 250 -4.15 -3.52 26.79
CA ALA A 250 -3.07 -2.69 26.23
C ALA A 250 -3.58 -1.43 25.53
N ASN A 251 -4.89 -1.30 25.33
CA ASN A 251 -5.49 -0.15 24.64
C ASN A 251 -4.97 -0.02 23.20
N PHE A 252 -4.80 -1.15 22.50
CA PHE A 252 -4.48 -1.17 21.07
C PHE A 252 -5.57 -0.46 20.28
N ALA A 253 -5.22 0.27 19.21
CA ALA A 253 -6.16 1.05 18.40
C ALA A 253 -6.89 2.19 19.15
N THR A 254 -6.35 2.65 20.29
CA THR A 254 -6.83 3.90 20.94
C THR A 254 -6.32 5.17 20.27
N SER A 255 -5.21 5.09 19.54
CA SER A 255 -4.68 6.13 18.68
C SER A 255 -4.29 5.50 17.35
N ILE A 256 -4.58 6.19 16.24
CA ILE A 256 -4.33 5.67 14.91
C ILE A 256 -3.95 6.80 13.95
N ALA A 257 -3.18 6.49 12.92
CA ALA A 257 -2.91 7.39 11.82
C ALA A 257 -2.78 6.62 10.50
N ILE A 258 -3.01 7.28 9.36
CA ILE A 258 -2.83 6.69 8.04
C ILE A 258 -2.33 7.74 7.06
N SER A 259 -1.35 7.37 6.24
CA SER A 259 -0.83 8.22 5.17
C SER A 259 -0.29 7.35 4.03
N LYS A 260 -0.85 7.53 2.82
CA LYS A 260 -0.48 6.80 1.61
C LYS A 260 -0.45 5.27 1.82
N ASN A 261 0.74 4.71 2.00
CA ASN A 261 1.01 3.28 2.12
C ASN A 261 1.22 2.81 3.56
N TYR A 262 1.11 3.71 4.54
CA TYR A 262 1.36 3.38 5.94
C TYR A 262 0.15 3.64 6.81
N ALA A 263 -0.10 2.71 7.73
CA ALA A 263 -1.07 2.81 8.80
C ALA A 263 -0.33 2.60 10.13
N VAL A 264 -0.70 3.36 11.15
CA VAL A 264 -0.03 3.37 12.44
C VAL A 264 -1.08 3.17 13.52
N ILE A 265 -0.82 2.30 14.48
CA ILE A 265 -1.70 1.99 15.59
C ILE A 265 -0.95 2.07 16.92
N GLY A 266 -1.43 2.90 17.84
CA GLY A 266 -0.90 2.97 19.20
C GLY A 266 -1.57 1.98 20.16
N ALA A 267 -0.76 1.41 21.04
CA ALA A 267 -1.16 0.54 22.15
C ALA A 267 -0.53 1.04 23.46
N LYS A 268 -1.08 2.14 23.98
CA LYS A 268 -0.45 2.91 25.07
C LYS A 268 -0.23 2.15 26.37
N SER A 269 -0.99 1.09 26.63
CA SER A 269 -0.85 0.26 27.85
C SER A 269 -0.09 -1.05 27.59
N GLU A 270 0.53 -1.22 26.41
CA GLU A 270 1.27 -2.44 26.08
C GLU A 270 2.51 -2.63 26.97
N ASN A 271 2.83 -3.88 27.28
CA ASN A 271 4.04 -4.22 28.01
C ASN A 271 5.23 -4.31 27.05
N ASN A 272 6.40 -3.89 27.51
CA ASN A 272 7.64 -4.20 26.80
C ASN A 272 7.93 -5.72 26.91
N PRO A 273 7.98 -6.47 25.79
CA PRO A 273 8.21 -7.92 25.82
C PRO A 273 9.62 -8.29 26.28
N LEU A 274 10.60 -7.44 25.99
CA LEU A 274 12.02 -7.65 26.31
C LEU A 274 12.32 -7.38 27.79
N ILE A 275 11.55 -6.49 28.44
CA ILE A 275 11.85 -6.02 29.80
C ILE A 275 10.64 -6.16 30.74
N LYS A 276 10.52 -7.32 31.40
CA LYS A 276 9.40 -7.68 32.31
C LYS A 276 9.09 -6.68 33.44
N LYS A 277 10.01 -5.77 33.80
CA LYS A 277 9.80 -4.73 34.82
C LYS A 277 9.05 -3.49 34.29
N HIS A 278 9.10 -3.23 32.99
CA HIS A 278 8.49 -2.06 32.34
C HIS A 278 7.09 -2.41 31.81
N LYS A 279 6.19 -2.73 32.75
CA LYS A 279 4.79 -3.00 32.42
C LYS A 279 4.10 -1.70 31.96
N LYS A 280 3.25 -1.79 30.94
CA LYS A 280 2.49 -0.65 30.40
C LYS A 280 3.39 0.52 29.98
N SER A 281 4.52 0.23 29.34
CA SER A 281 5.35 1.28 28.74
C SER A 281 4.71 1.87 27.49
N GLY A 282 3.88 1.08 26.80
CA GLY A 282 3.27 1.42 25.53
C GLY A 282 4.09 0.91 24.33
N ALA A 283 3.42 0.81 23.18
CA ALA A 283 3.99 0.40 21.89
C ALA A 283 3.23 1.08 20.73
N VAL A 284 3.88 1.16 19.57
CA VAL A 284 3.27 1.59 18.30
C VAL A 284 3.51 0.53 17.24
N TYR A 285 2.48 0.18 16.49
CA TYR A 285 2.54 -0.79 15.39
C TYR A 285 2.42 -0.06 14.06
N VAL A 286 3.32 -0.33 13.13
CA VAL A 286 3.32 0.23 11.78
C VAL A 286 2.96 -0.87 10.81
N TYR A 287 2.04 -0.58 9.90
CA TYR A 287 1.61 -1.48 8.83
C TYR A 287 1.90 -0.83 7.49
N LYS A 288 2.52 -1.58 6.57
CA LYS A 288 2.81 -1.15 5.19
C LYS A 288 1.82 -1.81 4.24
N ARG A 289 1.41 -1.06 3.22
CA ARG A 289 0.51 -1.52 2.16
C ARG A 289 1.31 -1.92 0.93
N THR A 290 1.17 -3.17 0.52
CA THR A 290 1.69 -3.70 -0.75
C THR A 290 0.51 -4.11 -1.63
N GLY A 291 0.21 -3.30 -2.64
CA GLY A 291 -1.01 -3.45 -3.44
C GLY A 291 -2.29 -3.31 -2.60
N LYS A 292 -3.04 -4.41 -2.45
CA LYS A 292 -4.26 -4.45 -1.62
C LYS A 292 -4.03 -4.99 -0.20
N LEU A 293 -2.87 -5.57 0.06
CA LEU A 293 -2.54 -6.20 1.33
C LEU A 293 -1.93 -5.17 2.28
N TRP A 294 -2.21 -5.32 3.57
CA TRP A 294 -1.60 -4.55 4.65
C TRP A 294 -0.94 -5.56 5.59
N GLN A 295 0.37 -5.41 5.80
CA GLN A 295 1.17 -6.30 6.64
C GLN A 295 1.78 -5.50 7.78
N ASN A 296 1.97 -6.13 8.95
CA ASN A 296 2.70 -5.49 10.02
C ASN A 296 4.16 -5.34 9.60
N GLN A 297 4.66 -4.11 9.54
CA GLN A 297 6.05 -3.84 9.20
C GLN A 297 6.91 -3.71 10.47
N ALA A 298 6.38 -3.11 11.53
CA ALA A 298 7.18 -2.88 12.73
C ALA A 298 6.35 -2.75 14.00
N LYS A 299 6.98 -3.14 15.12
CA LYS A 299 6.56 -2.82 16.49
C LYS A 299 7.59 -1.91 17.15
N LEU A 300 7.27 -0.63 17.24
CA LEU A 300 8.12 0.42 17.78
C LEU A 300 7.95 0.57 19.29
N LEU A 301 9.06 0.77 19.99
CA LEU A 301 9.14 1.07 21.41
C LEU A 301 10.00 2.33 21.60
N ALA A 302 9.69 3.15 22.60
CA ALA A 302 10.56 4.27 22.96
C ALA A 302 11.93 3.78 23.46
N SER A 303 13.01 4.44 23.02
CA SER A 303 14.39 4.10 23.41
C SER A 303 14.64 4.15 24.92
N ASP A 304 13.90 5.00 25.65
CA ASP A 304 13.99 5.19 27.10
C ASP A 304 12.80 4.61 27.88
N ALA A 305 12.00 3.74 27.26
CA ALA A 305 10.73 3.22 27.77
C ALA A 305 10.76 2.79 29.25
N GLN A 306 9.90 3.40 30.06
CA GLN A 306 9.68 3.05 31.47
C GLN A 306 8.24 2.61 31.74
N LYS A 307 7.99 2.21 32.98
CA LYS A 307 6.70 1.67 33.40
C LYS A 307 5.66 2.80 33.48
N GLY A 308 4.62 2.73 32.65
CA GLY A 308 3.49 3.65 32.69
C GLY A 308 3.67 4.92 31.86
N ASP A 309 4.65 4.96 30.97
CA ASP A 309 4.95 6.14 30.14
C ASP A 309 3.87 6.43 29.10
N ASN A 310 3.07 5.41 28.76
CA ASN A 310 2.00 5.47 27.77
C ASN A 310 2.47 5.83 26.35
N PHE A 311 3.62 5.32 25.91
CA PHE A 311 4.08 5.49 24.53
C PHE A 311 3.04 4.97 23.53
N GLY A 312 2.74 5.77 22.50
CA GLY A 312 1.63 5.50 21.58
C GLY A 312 0.28 6.05 22.06
N SER A 313 0.26 6.96 23.06
CA SER A 313 -0.98 7.62 23.51
C SER A 313 -1.61 8.50 22.43
N SER A 314 -0.78 9.03 21.54
CA SER A 314 -1.16 9.78 20.33
C SER A 314 -0.17 9.46 19.22
N VAL A 315 -0.64 9.40 17.97
CA VAL A 315 0.22 9.10 16.81
C VAL A 315 -0.17 9.98 15.62
N SER A 316 0.81 10.31 14.77
CA SER A 316 0.60 11.02 13.51
C SER A 316 1.69 10.64 12.50
N ILE A 317 1.38 10.63 11.21
CA ILE A 317 2.32 10.21 10.15
C ILE A 317 2.20 11.11 8.92
N SER A 318 3.35 11.50 8.35
CA SER A 318 3.42 12.32 7.14
C SER A 318 4.65 11.97 6.30
N GLY A 319 4.43 11.29 5.17
CA GLY A 319 5.53 10.74 4.37
C GLY A 319 6.32 9.72 5.19
N ASP A 320 7.63 9.86 5.23
CA ASP A 320 8.54 8.92 5.88
C ASP A 320 8.78 9.23 7.36
N TYR A 321 7.95 10.09 7.97
CA TYR A 321 8.06 10.48 9.37
C TYR A 321 6.81 10.12 10.16
N LEU A 322 7.04 9.53 11.34
CA LEU A 322 6.02 9.13 12.31
C LEU A 322 6.30 9.82 13.64
N LEU A 323 5.27 10.40 14.25
CA LEU A 323 5.29 10.94 15.61
C LEU A 323 4.49 10.05 16.56
N SER A 324 5.02 9.84 17.76
CA SER A 324 4.35 9.14 18.85
C SER A 324 4.50 9.90 20.16
N GLY A 325 3.39 10.13 20.85
CA GLY A 325 3.36 10.73 22.19
C GLY A 325 3.50 9.70 23.31
N ALA A 326 4.12 10.11 24.42
CA ALA A 326 4.18 9.39 25.69
C ALA A 326 3.82 10.35 26.84
N GLU A 327 2.53 10.71 26.92
CA GLU A 327 2.02 11.78 27.80
C GLU A 327 2.23 11.55 29.31
N SER A 328 2.59 10.33 29.71
CA SER A 328 2.83 9.94 31.10
C SER A 328 4.30 9.70 31.44
N ASN A 329 5.20 9.81 30.46
CA ASN A 329 6.64 9.74 30.68
C ASN A 329 7.11 10.81 31.70
N ASN A 330 8.16 10.48 32.46
CA ASN A 330 8.79 11.37 33.43
C ASN A 330 7.82 12.01 34.44
N SER A 331 6.95 11.20 35.06
CA SER A 331 5.90 11.67 35.99
C SER A 331 4.88 12.60 35.32
N SER A 332 4.50 12.27 34.09
CA SER A 332 3.56 13.03 33.27
C SER A 332 4.01 14.44 32.91
N SER A 333 5.31 14.73 32.94
CA SER A 333 5.82 15.88 32.17
C SER A 333 5.61 15.65 30.67
N GLY A 334 5.74 14.39 30.25
CA GLY A 334 5.44 13.91 28.89
C GLY A 334 6.59 14.09 27.91
N SER A 335 6.63 13.23 26.90
CA SER A 335 7.63 13.21 25.83
C SER A 335 6.96 12.90 24.48
N THR A 336 7.64 13.19 23.37
CA THR A 336 7.21 12.80 22.01
C THR A 336 8.41 12.31 21.22
N TYR A 337 8.25 11.30 20.38
CA TYR A 337 9.34 10.66 19.65
C TYR A 337 9.10 10.77 18.16
N LEU A 338 10.15 11.10 17.40
CA LEU A 338 10.17 11.15 15.94
C LEU A 338 10.86 9.91 15.42
N PHE A 339 10.14 9.15 14.61
CA PHE A 339 10.71 8.05 13.82
C PHE A 339 10.78 8.47 12.36
N LYS A 340 11.85 8.05 11.69
CA LYS A 340 12.03 8.19 10.24
C LYS A 340 12.16 6.79 9.63
N ASN A 341 11.44 6.54 8.55
CA ASN A 341 11.68 5.39 7.70
C ASN A 341 12.95 5.69 6.85
N ILE A 342 13.99 4.89 7.05
CA ILE A 342 15.26 4.97 6.33
C ILE A 342 15.46 3.58 5.71
N ASN A 343 15.38 3.49 4.38
CA ASN A 343 15.46 2.23 3.63
C ASN A 343 14.53 1.17 4.23
N ASP A 344 13.25 1.50 4.38
CA ASP A 344 12.21 0.66 4.96
C ASP A 344 12.34 0.27 6.43
N VAL A 345 13.38 0.74 7.13
CA VAL A 345 13.55 0.57 8.57
C VAL A 345 13.12 1.82 9.34
N TRP A 346 12.16 1.68 10.26
CA TRP A 346 11.70 2.77 11.13
C TRP A 346 12.67 3.00 12.30
N THR A 347 13.42 4.11 12.24
CA THR A 347 14.45 4.47 13.22
C THR A 347 14.02 5.67 14.06
N GLU A 348 14.19 5.61 15.39
CA GLU A 348 14.03 6.77 16.27
C GLU A 348 15.15 7.79 15.99
N VAL A 349 14.79 8.96 15.47
CA VAL A 349 15.74 10.01 15.08
C VAL A 349 15.73 11.22 16.03
N PHE A 350 14.70 11.36 16.87
CA PHE A 350 14.62 12.46 17.84
C PHE A 350 13.66 12.17 19.00
N ASN A 351 13.96 12.69 20.19
CA ASN A 351 13.07 12.72 21.36
C ASN A 351 12.83 14.18 21.77
N PHE A 352 11.57 14.60 21.74
CA PHE A 352 11.11 15.93 22.16
C PHE A 352 10.77 15.92 23.65
N GLU A 353 11.42 16.81 24.39
CA GLU A 353 11.06 17.21 25.74
C GLU A 353 10.82 18.72 25.74
N ALA A 354 9.86 19.21 26.54
CA ALA A 354 9.66 20.64 26.70
C ALA A 354 10.66 21.22 27.70
N ASP A 355 11.44 22.24 27.31
CA ASP A 355 12.43 22.90 28.18
C ASP A 355 11.82 23.48 29.47
N ASP A 356 10.54 23.85 29.42
CA ASP A 356 9.77 24.39 30.53
C ASP A 356 8.89 23.33 31.23
N ALA A 357 9.12 22.05 30.95
CA ALA A 357 8.30 20.95 31.46
C ALA A 357 8.21 20.92 32.98
N GLN A 358 7.00 20.74 33.50
CA GLN A 358 6.68 20.47 34.89
C GLN A 358 5.95 19.12 35.01
N GLN A 359 5.89 18.60 36.23
CA GLN A 359 5.13 17.39 36.51
C GLN A 359 3.65 17.59 36.13
N GLN A 360 3.05 16.60 35.46
CA GLN A 360 1.65 16.60 35.01
C GLN A 360 1.29 17.53 33.83
N ASP A 361 2.26 18.13 33.14
CA ASP A 361 1.99 18.94 31.95
C ASP A 361 1.36 18.16 30.79
N ASN A 362 1.58 16.84 30.73
CA ASN A 362 1.09 15.94 29.70
C ASN A 362 1.50 16.34 28.27
N PHE A 363 2.76 16.76 28.09
CA PHE A 363 3.33 16.98 26.76
C PHE A 363 3.26 15.70 25.92
N GLY A 364 2.86 15.81 24.64
CA GLY A 364 2.63 14.64 23.78
C GLY A 364 1.23 14.05 23.88
N HIS A 365 0.29 14.69 24.59
CA HIS A 365 -1.10 14.24 24.66
C HIS A 365 -1.79 14.20 23.29
N ALA A 366 -1.54 15.21 22.46
CA ALA A 366 -2.00 15.28 21.09
C ALA A 366 -0.83 15.69 20.19
N VAL A 367 -0.67 15.01 19.06
CA VAL A 367 0.41 15.26 18.11
C VAL A 367 -0.15 15.36 16.69
N ALA A 368 0.42 16.23 15.88
CA ALA A 368 0.14 16.29 14.45
C ALA A 368 1.40 16.67 13.68
N ILE A 369 1.67 15.95 12.59
CA ILE A 369 2.72 16.29 11.61
C ILE A 369 2.09 16.46 10.22
N ALA A 370 2.43 17.55 9.55
CA ALA A 370 2.11 17.73 8.13
C ALA A 370 3.26 18.47 7.46
N GLN A 371 3.84 17.85 6.43
CA GLN A 371 5.02 18.39 5.76
C GLN A 371 6.08 18.73 6.81
N ASP A 372 6.63 19.93 6.78
CA ASP A 372 7.79 20.33 7.58
C ASP A 372 7.40 20.83 8.98
N TYR A 373 6.15 20.67 9.41
CA TYR A 373 5.68 21.24 10.68
C TYR A 373 5.07 20.20 11.60
N ILE A 374 5.37 20.38 12.88
CA ILE A 374 4.93 19.53 13.98
C ILE A 374 4.22 20.39 15.02
N VAL A 375 3.09 19.90 15.52
CA VAL A 375 2.35 20.49 16.64
C VAL A 375 2.23 19.46 17.74
N ILE A 376 2.63 19.82 18.97
CA ILE A 376 2.54 18.96 20.15
C ILE A 376 1.75 19.68 21.23
N GLY A 377 0.67 19.06 21.71
CA GLY A 377 -0.20 19.56 22.76
C GLY A 377 0.22 19.10 24.17
N ALA A 378 0.07 20.00 25.14
CA ALA A 378 0.24 19.77 26.57
C ALA A 378 -0.94 20.41 27.32
N HIS A 379 -2.02 19.65 27.51
CA HIS A 379 -3.32 20.19 27.91
C HIS A 379 -3.48 20.44 29.42
N ASN A 380 -2.47 20.12 30.24
CA ASN A 380 -2.55 20.21 31.69
C ASN A 380 -1.30 20.90 32.28
N LYS A 381 -0.85 21.98 31.64
CA LYS A 381 0.29 22.78 32.07
C LYS A 381 0.10 23.22 33.52
N SER A 382 0.95 22.72 34.40
CA SER A 382 0.80 22.90 35.84
C SER A 382 1.33 24.26 36.27
N VAL A 383 0.43 25.25 36.38
CA VAL A 383 0.69 26.54 37.04
C VAL A 383 -0.15 26.61 38.31
N THR A 384 0.35 27.27 39.36
CA THR A 384 -0.29 27.27 40.68
C THR A 384 -1.78 27.69 40.61
N ASN A 385 -2.69 26.74 40.82
CA ASN A 385 -4.16 26.85 40.91
C ASN A 385 -4.99 26.95 39.61
N SER A 386 -4.49 26.55 38.43
CA SER A 386 -5.28 26.47 37.18
C SER A 386 -4.96 25.23 36.34
N THR A 387 -5.92 24.77 35.53
CA THR A 387 -5.78 23.71 34.51
C THR A 387 -5.57 24.35 33.14
N GLU A 388 -4.42 25.01 32.99
CA GLU A 388 -4.02 25.65 31.72
C GLU A 388 -3.47 24.61 30.75
N GLY A 389 -3.42 24.96 29.47
CA GLY A 389 -2.83 24.11 28.44
C GLY A 389 -2.04 24.95 27.43
N VAL A 390 -1.10 24.31 26.74
CA VAL A 390 -0.26 24.94 25.71
C VAL A 390 -0.02 23.98 24.55
N SER A 391 0.49 24.51 23.44
CA SER A 391 1.05 23.70 22.36
C SER A 391 2.37 24.28 21.86
N TYR A 392 3.21 23.39 21.34
CA TYR A 392 4.54 23.69 20.84
C TYR A 392 4.57 23.45 19.34
N LEU A 393 5.06 24.42 18.58
CA LEU A 393 5.18 24.36 17.13
C LEU A 393 6.64 24.23 16.74
N TYR A 394 6.98 23.19 15.99
CA TYR A 394 8.33 22.94 15.51
C TYR A 394 8.38 22.99 13.97
N TYR A 395 9.52 23.44 13.45
CA TYR A 395 9.90 23.25 12.06
C TYR A 395 10.88 22.08 11.97
N LEU A 396 10.52 21.07 11.19
CA LEU A 396 11.37 19.95 10.86
C LEU A 396 12.25 20.36 9.68
N ASN A 397 13.53 20.66 9.94
CA ASN A 397 14.48 20.83 8.87
C ASN A 397 14.73 19.48 8.19
N ARG A 398 14.08 19.27 7.05
CA ARG A 398 14.31 18.14 6.17
C ARG A 398 15.47 18.54 5.28
N ASP A 399 16.70 18.16 5.62
CA ASP A 399 17.84 18.46 4.75
C ASP A 399 17.54 17.97 3.32
N THR A 400 17.49 18.90 2.38
CA THR A 400 17.15 18.74 0.95
C THR A 400 18.33 19.14 0.08
N SER A 401 19.52 19.26 0.68
CA SER A 401 20.75 19.52 -0.07
C SER A 401 20.92 18.42 -1.13
N PRO A 402 21.20 18.78 -2.40
CA PRO A 402 21.38 17.78 -3.44
C PRO A 402 22.44 16.77 -3.01
N SER A 403 22.16 15.48 -3.21
CA SER A 403 23.14 14.43 -2.91
C SER A 403 24.44 14.70 -3.68
N GLU A 404 25.57 14.16 -3.20
CA GLU A 404 26.84 14.29 -3.93
C GLU A 404 26.71 13.80 -5.38
N ARG A 405 25.88 12.77 -5.59
CA ARG A 405 25.51 12.19 -6.89
C ARG A 405 24.73 13.18 -7.78
N GLU A 406 23.74 13.88 -7.23
CA GLU A 406 22.97 14.91 -7.97
C GLU A 406 23.84 16.12 -8.37
N GLN A 407 24.82 16.48 -7.52
CA GLN A 407 25.78 17.53 -7.85
C GLN A 407 26.71 17.08 -8.98
N ALA A 408 27.24 15.85 -8.91
CA ALA A 408 28.09 15.27 -9.95
C ALA A 408 27.39 15.17 -11.31
N LEU A 409 26.12 14.73 -11.34
CA LEU A 409 25.32 14.68 -12.56
C LEU A 409 25.14 16.07 -13.19
N THR A 410 24.83 17.07 -12.38
CA THR A 410 24.63 18.45 -12.85
C THR A 410 25.92 19.03 -13.44
N GLU A 411 27.06 18.73 -12.82
CA GLU A 411 28.38 19.11 -13.34
C GLU A 411 28.70 18.40 -14.66
N MET A 412 28.44 17.09 -14.75
CA MET A 412 28.67 16.28 -15.95
C MET A 412 27.80 16.73 -17.13
N GLN A 413 26.50 16.93 -16.91
CA GLN A 413 25.56 17.46 -17.92
C GLN A 413 26.01 18.83 -18.45
N THR A 414 26.57 19.68 -17.58
CA THR A 414 27.08 20.99 -17.99
C THR A 414 28.32 20.87 -18.89
N GLN A 415 29.15 19.84 -18.68
CA GLN A 415 30.34 19.57 -19.50
C GLN A 415 29.96 19.03 -20.87
N LEU A 416 29.07 18.03 -20.95
CA LEU A 416 28.63 17.41 -22.20
C LEU A 416 27.75 18.36 -23.06
N ALA A 417 26.97 19.24 -22.42
CA ALA A 417 26.13 20.21 -23.15
C ALA A 417 26.93 21.36 -23.82
N TYR A 418 28.23 21.49 -23.55
CA TYR A 418 29.03 22.63 -23.99
C TYR A 418 29.18 22.69 -25.53
N ASN A 419 29.00 21.58 -26.24
CA ASN A 419 29.35 21.50 -27.66
C ASN A 419 28.40 20.66 -28.54
N SER A 420 27.08 20.79 -28.35
CA SER A 420 26.01 20.03 -29.03
C SER A 420 25.88 20.18 -30.56
N ALA A 421 26.87 20.75 -31.26
CA ALA A 421 26.89 20.93 -32.71
C ALA A 421 27.90 20.03 -33.44
N GLU A 422 28.54 19.10 -32.72
CA GLU A 422 29.56 18.20 -33.26
C GLU A 422 28.98 16.89 -33.82
N ILE A 423 29.82 16.11 -34.50
CA ILE A 423 29.44 14.84 -35.13
C ILE A 423 29.21 13.79 -34.04
N ASP A 424 28.20 12.96 -34.26
CA ASP A 424 27.88 11.75 -33.50
C ASP A 424 27.93 10.60 -34.51
N SER A 425 28.93 9.73 -34.36
CA SER A 425 29.32 8.75 -35.38
C SER A 425 28.60 7.40 -35.23
N ASP A 426 28.14 7.02 -34.04
CA ASP A 426 27.40 5.77 -33.77
C ASP A 426 25.91 5.99 -33.42
N ASN A 427 25.48 7.23 -33.24
CA ASN A 427 24.11 7.68 -32.99
C ASN A 427 23.56 7.24 -31.63
N ASP A 428 24.40 7.25 -30.60
CA ASP A 428 23.97 7.10 -29.21
C ASP A 428 23.58 8.44 -28.55
N ASP A 429 23.64 9.55 -29.31
CA ASP A 429 23.43 10.94 -28.91
C ASP A 429 24.53 11.54 -27.99
N LEU A 430 25.70 10.92 -27.87
CA LEU A 430 26.96 11.59 -27.49
C LEU A 430 27.70 12.03 -28.76
N ASN A 431 28.50 13.09 -28.66
CA ASN A 431 29.32 13.52 -29.80
C ASN A 431 30.75 12.99 -29.67
N ASP A 432 31.39 12.73 -30.80
CA ASP A 432 32.73 12.16 -30.89
C ASP A 432 33.77 12.94 -30.06
N TRP A 433 33.56 14.26 -29.86
CA TRP A 433 34.49 15.07 -29.09
C TRP A 433 34.38 14.82 -27.59
N ASP A 434 33.17 14.72 -27.05
CA ASP A 434 32.92 14.42 -25.65
C ASP A 434 33.40 12.99 -25.33
N GLU A 435 33.12 12.04 -26.21
CA GLU A 435 33.60 10.67 -26.11
C GLU A 435 35.13 10.61 -26.06
N ILE A 436 35.84 11.27 -26.97
CA ILE A 436 37.32 11.22 -27.00
C ILE A 436 37.97 12.05 -25.87
N ASN A 437 37.43 13.22 -25.54
CA ASN A 437 38.12 14.22 -24.71
C ASN A 437 37.64 14.28 -23.26
N ILE A 438 36.42 13.82 -22.98
CA ILE A 438 35.81 13.80 -21.65
C ILE A 438 35.76 12.37 -21.11
N LEU A 439 35.10 11.45 -21.82
CA LEU A 439 34.78 10.10 -21.33
C LEU A 439 35.91 9.08 -21.58
N GLY A 440 36.57 9.19 -22.74
CA GLY A 440 37.57 8.24 -23.22
C GLY A 440 36.98 7.02 -23.96
N THR A 441 35.71 7.08 -24.36
CA THR A 441 34.97 6.03 -25.07
C THR A 441 35.31 5.97 -26.58
N ASP A 442 34.90 4.90 -27.29
CA ASP A 442 35.13 4.77 -28.73
C ASP A 442 33.96 5.37 -29.53
N PRO A 443 34.16 6.48 -30.26
CA PRO A 443 33.10 7.19 -30.99
C PRO A 443 32.54 6.46 -32.19
N ASN A 444 32.74 5.15 -32.31
CA ASN A 444 32.14 4.32 -33.36
C ASN A 444 31.36 3.15 -32.77
N LEU A 445 31.24 3.10 -31.45
CA LEU A 445 30.57 2.06 -30.69
C LEU A 445 29.66 2.75 -29.68
N SER A 446 28.36 2.64 -29.90
CA SER A 446 27.36 3.19 -28.97
C SER A 446 27.44 2.62 -27.56
N ASP A 447 28.20 1.54 -27.36
CA ASP A 447 28.40 0.76 -26.14
C ASP A 447 29.88 0.32 -26.17
N THR A 448 30.74 1.04 -25.46
CA THR A 448 32.19 0.91 -25.57
C THR A 448 32.73 -0.34 -24.89
N ASP A 449 32.16 -0.73 -23.75
CA ASP A 449 32.63 -1.89 -22.97
C ASP A 449 31.88 -3.19 -23.28
N GLY A 450 30.76 -3.09 -23.99
CA GLY A 450 29.99 -4.20 -24.54
C GLY A 450 29.10 -4.89 -23.53
N ASP A 451 28.72 -4.23 -22.43
CA ASP A 451 27.81 -4.78 -21.43
C ASP A 451 26.32 -4.71 -21.86
N GLY A 452 26.02 -3.82 -22.82
CA GLY A 452 24.69 -3.62 -23.41
C GLY A 452 23.98 -2.33 -22.99
N LEU A 453 24.59 -1.49 -22.15
CA LEU A 453 24.21 -0.09 -21.95
C LEU A 453 24.95 0.80 -22.95
N THR A 454 24.31 1.89 -23.40
CA THR A 454 25.03 2.86 -24.21
C THR A 454 25.88 3.79 -23.36
N ASP A 455 27.00 4.28 -23.92
CA ASP A 455 27.91 5.19 -23.21
C ASP A 455 27.15 6.39 -22.64
N LYS A 456 26.14 6.89 -23.38
CA LYS A 456 25.23 7.94 -22.92
C LYS A 456 24.37 7.54 -21.73
N GLU A 457 23.76 6.36 -21.76
CA GLU A 457 22.88 5.87 -20.69
C GLU A 457 23.66 5.73 -19.39
N GLU A 458 24.86 5.17 -19.46
CA GLU A 458 25.75 5.02 -18.32
C GLU A 458 26.09 6.36 -17.70
N VAL A 459 26.51 7.36 -18.48
CA VAL A 459 26.95 8.63 -17.90
C VAL A 459 25.78 9.54 -17.49
N MET A 460 24.67 9.54 -18.22
CA MET A 460 23.54 10.48 -17.99
C MET A 460 22.40 9.94 -17.15
N ILE A 461 22.23 8.62 -17.07
CA ILE A 461 21.12 8.00 -16.36
C ILE A 461 21.65 7.26 -15.13
N TYR A 462 22.57 6.33 -15.32
CA TYR A 462 23.01 5.41 -14.27
C TYR A 462 24.25 5.91 -13.51
N GLN A 463 24.97 6.88 -14.07
CA GLN A 463 26.24 7.41 -13.57
C GLN A 463 27.30 6.32 -13.34
N SER A 464 27.23 5.24 -14.11
CA SER A 464 28.22 4.19 -14.17
C SER A 464 29.35 4.56 -15.14
N ASN A 465 30.36 3.69 -15.26
CA ASN A 465 31.58 3.96 -16.00
C ASN A 465 31.58 3.24 -17.36
N PRO A 466 31.48 3.98 -18.49
CA PRO A 466 31.30 3.40 -19.84
C PRO A 466 32.53 2.71 -20.44
N LEU A 467 33.50 2.38 -19.60
CA LEU A 467 34.73 1.70 -19.97
C LEU A 467 34.87 0.36 -19.23
N VAL A 468 33.92 0.02 -18.36
CA VAL A 468 33.99 -1.12 -17.44
C VAL A 468 32.60 -1.72 -17.26
N VAL A 469 32.47 -2.95 -17.76
CA VAL A 469 31.26 -3.80 -17.67
C VAL A 469 30.65 -3.92 -16.26
N ASP A 470 31.43 -3.70 -15.20
CA ASP A 470 31.08 -3.85 -13.79
C ASP A 470 31.78 -2.71 -13.02
N SER A 471 31.04 -1.63 -12.79
CA SER A 471 31.55 -0.34 -12.34
C SER A 471 32.01 -0.35 -10.88
N ASP A 472 31.34 -1.11 -10.01
CA ASP A 472 31.64 -1.18 -8.58
C ASP A 472 32.44 -2.44 -8.16
N ASN A 473 32.60 -3.40 -9.06
CA ASN A 473 33.34 -4.65 -8.94
C ASN A 473 32.74 -5.62 -7.91
N ASP A 474 31.42 -5.66 -7.76
CA ASP A 474 30.73 -6.64 -6.92
C ASP A 474 30.52 -8.00 -7.62
N GLY A 475 30.60 -8.02 -8.96
CA GLY A 475 30.47 -9.21 -9.81
C GLY A 475 29.19 -9.28 -10.66
N LEU A 476 28.30 -8.29 -10.59
CA LEU A 476 27.22 -8.04 -11.54
C LEU A 476 27.67 -7.04 -12.60
N SER A 477 27.12 -7.10 -13.82
CA SER A 477 27.38 -6.06 -14.81
C SER A 477 26.42 -4.89 -14.64
N ASP A 478 26.83 -3.69 -15.07
CA ASP A 478 26.00 -2.49 -14.92
C ASP A 478 24.62 -2.68 -15.57
N LEU A 479 24.56 -3.33 -16.75
CA LEU A 479 23.30 -3.74 -17.38
C LEU A 479 22.46 -4.68 -16.49
N ASP A 480 23.06 -5.68 -15.88
CA ASP A 480 22.34 -6.69 -15.09
C ASP A 480 21.74 -6.03 -13.84
N GLU A 481 22.48 -5.16 -13.17
CA GLU A 481 22.03 -4.38 -12.02
C GLU A 481 20.83 -3.50 -12.37
N VAL A 482 20.95 -2.66 -13.40
CA VAL A 482 19.88 -1.69 -13.70
C VAL A 482 18.67 -2.32 -14.39
N VAL A 483 18.85 -3.45 -15.09
CA VAL A 483 17.77 -4.10 -15.88
C VAL A 483 17.14 -5.29 -15.17
N LEU A 484 17.93 -6.14 -14.52
CA LEU A 484 17.44 -7.38 -13.92
C LEU A 484 17.18 -7.23 -12.43
N TYR A 485 18.01 -6.47 -11.71
CA TYR A 485 18.01 -6.46 -10.24
C TYR A 485 17.59 -5.13 -9.62
N ASN A 486 17.41 -4.09 -10.45
CA ASN A 486 17.01 -2.75 -10.02
C ASN A 486 17.96 -2.17 -8.96
N SER A 487 19.25 -2.50 -9.05
CA SER A 487 20.30 -2.03 -8.15
C SER A 487 21.11 -0.89 -8.76
N ASP A 488 21.93 -0.23 -7.94
CA ASP A 488 22.75 0.91 -8.34
C ASP A 488 24.16 0.42 -8.73
N PRO A 489 24.55 0.48 -10.03
CA PRO A 489 25.80 -0.08 -10.54
C PRO A 489 27.07 0.61 -10.05
N THR A 490 26.93 1.55 -9.12
CA THR A 490 28.03 2.29 -8.53
C THR A 490 28.26 1.94 -7.06
N LEU A 491 27.45 1.03 -6.49
CA LEU A 491 27.40 0.69 -5.09
C LEU A 491 27.37 -0.82 -4.89
N VAL A 492 28.46 -1.37 -4.33
CA VAL A 492 28.59 -2.80 -4.04
C VAL A 492 27.44 -3.36 -3.19
N ASP A 493 26.78 -2.50 -2.42
CA ASP A 493 25.63 -2.79 -1.55
C ASP A 493 24.69 -1.59 -1.71
N THR A 494 23.66 -1.78 -2.54
CA THR A 494 22.77 -0.71 -3.01
C THR A 494 21.87 -0.17 -1.90
N ASP A 495 21.34 -1.04 -1.05
CA ASP A 495 20.38 -0.65 -0.01
C ASP A 495 21.04 -0.42 1.37
N GLY A 496 22.31 -0.80 1.52
CA GLY A 496 23.14 -0.57 2.68
C GLY A 496 22.85 -1.50 3.86
N ASP A 497 22.25 -2.67 3.64
CA ASP A 497 21.91 -3.64 4.69
C ASP A 497 23.12 -4.52 5.12
N GLY A 498 24.20 -4.48 4.33
CA GLY A 498 25.45 -5.18 4.58
C GLY A 498 25.65 -6.47 3.77
N ALA A 499 24.72 -6.86 2.90
CA ALA A 499 24.94 -7.82 1.82
C ALA A 499 25.29 -7.07 0.53
N SER A 500 26.19 -7.62 -0.30
CA SER A 500 26.43 -7.03 -1.63
C SER A 500 25.35 -7.46 -2.62
N ASP A 501 25.07 -6.66 -3.65
CA ASP A 501 24.04 -6.96 -4.65
C ASP A 501 24.26 -8.33 -5.31
N TYR A 502 25.52 -8.67 -5.63
CA TYR A 502 25.89 -10.01 -6.10
C TYR A 502 25.52 -11.13 -5.13
N GLU A 503 25.78 -10.96 -3.82
CA GLU A 503 25.45 -11.95 -2.80
C GLU A 503 23.95 -12.15 -2.71
N GLU A 504 23.20 -11.05 -2.78
CA GLU A 504 21.75 -11.08 -2.75
C GLU A 504 21.16 -11.82 -3.94
N VAL A 505 21.61 -11.48 -5.14
CA VAL A 505 21.18 -12.12 -6.38
C VAL A 505 21.60 -13.59 -6.43
N MET A 506 22.83 -13.91 -6.05
CA MET A 506 23.42 -15.23 -6.32
C MET A 506 23.25 -16.22 -5.18
N VAL A 507 23.17 -15.75 -3.94
CA VAL A 507 23.15 -16.57 -2.73
C VAL A 507 21.78 -16.58 -2.07
N THR A 508 21.29 -15.44 -1.58
CA THR A 508 20.05 -15.35 -0.79
C THR A 508 18.78 -15.30 -1.65
N LYS A 509 18.90 -14.87 -2.91
CA LYS A 509 17.80 -14.63 -3.85
C LYS A 509 16.89 -13.47 -3.45
N THR A 510 17.45 -12.52 -2.71
CA THR A 510 16.81 -11.27 -2.30
C THR A 510 16.93 -10.19 -3.38
N GLU A 511 16.22 -9.07 -3.20
CA GLU A 511 16.12 -7.93 -4.12
C GLU A 511 17.11 -6.83 -3.66
N PRO A 512 18.22 -6.57 -4.38
CA PRO A 512 19.32 -5.74 -3.84
C PRO A 512 19.02 -4.27 -3.56
N SER A 513 17.83 -3.81 -3.95
CA SER A 513 17.39 -2.44 -3.72
C SER A 513 16.49 -2.30 -2.50
N LEU A 514 16.30 -3.38 -1.73
CA LEU A 514 15.33 -3.49 -0.67
C LEU A 514 15.91 -4.24 0.54
N VAL A 515 16.09 -3.50 1.64
CA VAL A 515 16.55 -4.03 2.93
C VAL A 515 15.63 -5.15 3.48
N ASP A 516 14.38 -5.17 3.02
CA ASP A 516 13.33 -6.14 3.34
C ASP A 516 12.65 -6.52 2.01
N SER A 517 13.10 -7.63 1.44
CA SER A 517 12.79 -8.07 0.08
C SER A 517 11.34 -8.51 -0.12
N ASP A 518 10.72 -9.07 0.91
CA ASP A 518 9.34 -9.57 0.86
C ASP A 518 8.32 -8.67 1.57
N ASN A 519 8.81 -7.59 2.18
CA ASN A 519 8.08 -6.51 2.83
C ASN A 519 7.25 -6.96 4.03
N ASP A 520 7.74 -7.94 4.77
CA ASP A 520 7.09 -8.44 5.97
C ASP A 520 7.50 -7.70 7.25
N GLY A 521 8.53 -6.86 7.18
CA GLY A 521 9.04 -6.07 8.31
C GLY A 521 10.26 -6.65 9.02
N LEU A 522 10.74 -7.82 8.62
CA LEU A 522 12.07 -8.32 8.94
C LEU A 522 13.02 -7.95 7.79
N THR A 523 14.24 -7.54 8.14
CA THR A 523 15.26 -7.31 7.10
C THR A 523 15.82 -8.65 6.64
N ASP A 524 16.28 -8.75 5.40
CA ASP A 524 16.83 -9.98 4.81
C ASP A 524 17.95 -10.59 5.68
N GLN A 525 18.79 -9.72 6.26
CA GLN A 525 19.83 -10.11 7.21
C GLN A 525 19.29 -10.67 8.53
N GLN A 526 18.24 -10.07 9.10
CA GLN A 526 17.59 -10.58 10.33
C GLN A 526 17.04 -11.97 10.09
N GLU A 527 16.43 -12.19 8.93
CA GLU A 527 15.87 -13.48 8.59
C GLU A 527 16.94 -14.56 8.44
N LEU A 528 18.03 -14.23 7.74
CA LEU A 528 19.13 -15.16 7.53
C LEU A 528 19.90 -15.48 8.82
N LEU A 529 20.12 -14.47 9.69
CA LEU A 529 21.04 -14.59 10.83
C LEU A 529 20.35 -14.86 12.17
N GLU A 530 19.11 -14.39 12.35
CA GLU A 530 18.42 -14.41 13.64
C GLU A 530 17.24 -15.38 13.69
N THR A 531 16.37 -15.36 12.67
CA THR A 531 15.10 -16.14 12.68
C THR A 531 15.19 -17.44 11.89
N ASN A 532 16.11 -17.50 10.91
CA ASN A 532 16.24 -18.60 9.93
C ASN A 532 14.96 -18.81 9.10
N THR A 533 14.25 -17.73 8.78
CA THR A 533 13.12 -17.69 7.82
C THR A 533 13.62 -17.46 6.38
N ASP A 534 12.73 -17.57 5.38
CA ASP A 534 13.09 -17.37 3.97
C ASP A 534 12.87 -15.89 3.58
N PRO A 535 13.93 -15.09 3.35
CA PRO A 535 13.82 -13.64 3.12
C PRO A 535 13.16 -13.24 1.80
N THR A 536 12.67 -14.23 1.05
CA THR A 536 11.92 -14.00 -0.18
C THR A 536 10.43 -14.28 -0.01
N LEU A 537 10.01 -14.74 1.16
CA LEU A 537 8.68 -15.21 1.51
C LEU A 537 8.22 -14.61 2.83
N ALA A 538 7.42 -13.54 2.76
CA ALA A 538 6.84 -12.95 3.96
C ALA A 538 6.14 -13.95 4.89
N ASP A 539 5.65 -15.08 4.36
CA ASP A 539 4.99 -16.16 5.10
C ASP A 539 5.71 -17.48 4.75
N THR A 540 6.72 -17.85 5.55
CA THR A 540 7.63 -18.96 5.25
C THR A 540 6.87 -20.29 5.17
N ASP A 541 5.93 -20.55 6.07
CA ASP A 541 5.18 -21.82 6.12
C ASP A 541 3.82 -21.79 5.38
N GLY A 542 3.39 -20.61 4.95
CA GLY A 542 2.26 -20.37 4.06
C GLY A 542 0.90 -20.37 4.74
N ASP A 543 0.85 -20.17 6.05
CA ASP A 543 -0.36 -20.35 6.85
C ASP A 543 -1.34 -19.15 6.82
N GLY A 544 -0.84 -18.00 6.36
CA GLY A 544 -1.54 -16.73 6.27
C GLY A 544 -1.13 -15.65 7.29
N LEU A 545 -0.15 -15.89 8.16
CA LEU A 545 0.57 -14.88 8.93
C LEU A 545 1.95 -14.62 8.31
N THR A 546 2.48 -13.42 8.47
CA THR A 546 3.89 -13.21 8.08
C THR A 546 4.87 -13.63 9.16
N ASP A 547 6.11 -13.94 8.82
CA ASP A 547 7.15 -14.36 9.77
C ASP A 547 7.34 -13.31 10.87
N ASN A 548 7.31 -12.02 10.52
CA ASN A 548 7.27 -10.91 11.46
C ASN A 548 6.03 -10.93 12.36
N GLU A 549 4.85 -11.18 11.81
CA GLU A 549 3.61 -11.27 12.59
C GLU A 549 3.69 -12.42 13.60
N GLU A 550 4.19 -13.57 13.18
CA GLU A 550 4.36 -14.74 14.04
C GLU A 550 5.36 -14.48 15.17
N LEU A 551 6.53 -13.92 14.86
CA LEU A 551 7.57 -13.69 15.85
C LEU A 551 7.27 -12.51 16.79
N ASN A 552 6.75 -11.40 16.25
CA ASN A 552 6.63 -10.15 17.00
C ASN A 552 5.21 -9.84 17.49
N LEU A 553 4.19 -10.47 16.90
CA LEU A 553 2.79 -10.31 17.30
C LEU A 553 2.24 -11.57 17.98
N PHE A 554 2.24 -12.74 17.34
CA PHE A 554 1.45 -13.91 17.77
C PHE A 554 2.22 -14.95 18.58
N ASN A 555 3.56 -14.88 18.59
CA ASN A 555 4.45 -15.88 19.19
C ASN A 555 4.23 -17.32 18.67
N THR A 556 3.80 -17.46 17.41
CA THR A 556 3.72 -18.74 16.69
C THR A 556 5.07 -19.10 16.07
N ASP A 557 5.18 -20.30 15.51
CA ASP A 557 6.42 -20.81 14.91
C ASP A 557 6.37 -20.65 13.39
N PRO A 558 7.18 -19.75 12.78
CA PRO A 558 7.12 -19.45 11.34
C PRO A 558 7.54 -20.58 10.40
N HIS A 559 7.92 -21.72 10.96
CA HIS A 559 8.21 -22.96 10.23
C HIS A 559 7.13 -24.02 10.42
N ASN A 560 6.03 -23.71 11.11
CA ASN A 560 4.97 -24.64 11.45
C ASN A 560 3.56 -24.01 11.36
N PRO A 561 2.79 -24.34 10.30
CA PRO A 561 1.57 -23.62 9.95
C PRO A 561 0.35 -23.95 10.83
N ASP A 562 0.55 -24.63 11.96
CA ASP A 562 -0.45 -25.05 12.95
C ASP A 562 0.33 -25.30 14.26
N SER A 563 0.58 -24.22 15.01
CA SER A 563 1.47 -24.21 16.17
C SER A 563 1.00 -25.11 17.31
N ASP A 564 -0.31 -25.25 17.50
CA ASP A 564 -0.89 -26.04 18.59
C ASP A 564 -1.42 -27.42 18.17
N ASN A 565 -1.37 -27.73 16.87
CA ASN A 565 -1.73 -29.00 16.24
C ASN A 565 -3.22 -29.37 16.40
N ASP A 566 -4.12 -28.39 16.37
CA ASP A 566 -5.56 -28.60 16.46
C ASP A 566 -6.23 -28.88 15.08
N GLY A 567 -5.51 -28.66 13.98
CA GLY A 567 -5.95 -28.87 12.60
C GLY A 567 -6.43 -27.61 11.87
N PHE A 568 -6.26 -26.43 12.45
CA PHE A 568 -6.43 -25.13 11.82
C PHE A 568 -5.08 -24.42 11.72
N SER A 569 -4.89 -23.58 10.69
CA SER A 569 -3.66 -22.80 10.64
C SER A 569 -3.74 -21.59 11.55
N ASP A 570 -2.61 -21.17 12.11
CA ASP A 570 -2.49 -20.03 13.00
C ASP A 570 -3.06 -18.78 12.31
N GLY A 571 -2.74 -18.58 11.03
CA GLY A 571 -3.29 -17.51 10.20
C GLY A 571 -4.80 -17.58 9.99
N ASN A 572 -5.42 -18.76 9.90
CA ASN A 572 -6.88 -18.87 9.82
C ASN A 572 -7.54 -18.59 11.16
N GLU A 573 -6.94 -19.06 12.25
CA GLU A 573 -7.40 -18.80 13.61
C GLU A 573 -7.41 -17.33 13.93
N VAL A 574 -6.28 -16.66 13.65
CA VAL A 574 -6.13 -15.23 13.79
C VAL A 574 -7.06 -14.50 12.83
N ASN A 575 -6.91 -14.66 11.52
CA ASN A 575 -7.51 -13.74 10.56
C ASN A 575 -9.00 -13.99 10.29
N PHE A 576 -9.48 -15.21 10.50
CA PHE A 576 -10.85 -15.59 10.12
C PHE A 576 -11.70 -16.07 11.29
N TYR A 577 -11.18 -16.93 12.15
CA TYR A 577 -11.97 -17.53 13.24
C TYR A 577 -11.99 -16.72 14.52
N GLU A 578 -11.04 -15.79 14.69
CA GLU A 578 -10.86 -15.01 15.92
C GLU A 578 -10.67 -15.93 17.14
N THR A 579 -9.85 -16.98 16.98
CA THR A 579 -9.40 -17.94 18.01
C THR A 579 -7.92 -17.76 18.34
N LEU A 580 -7.41 -18.45 19.36
CA LEU A 580 -6.04 -18.31 19.85
C LEU A 580 -5.14 -19.41 19.22
N PRO A 581 -4.13 -19.05 18.41
CA PRO A 581 -3.30 -20.02 17.65
C PRO A 581 -2.38 -20.91 18.50
N LEU A 582 -2.37 -20.69 19.81
CA LEU A 582 -1.53 -21.42 20.77
C LEU A 582 -2.37 -22.18 21.82
N ASP A 583 -3.70 -22.20 21.70
CA ASP A 583 -4.60 -22.92 22.61
C ASP A 583 -5.46 -23.95 21.88
N SER A 584 -4.99 -25.19 21.88
CA SER A 584 -5.61 -26.34 21.20
C SER A 584 -7.03 -26.70 21.71
N ASN A 585 -7.58 -25.96 22.68
CA ASN A 585 -8.95 -26.10 23.15
C ASN A 585 -9.89 -25.02 22.61
N ASP A 586 -9.38 -23.94 22.00
CA ASP A 586 -10.17 -22.87 21.39
C ASP A 586 -10.42 -23.11 19.90
N THR A 587 -10.85 -24.31 19.56
CA THR A 587 -10.89 -24.75 18.17
C THR A 587 -12.16 -24.25 17.44
N PRO A 588 -12.05 -23.79 16.19
CA PRO A 588 -13.20 -23.40 15.36
C PRO A 588 -14.16 -24.57 15.05
N VAL A 589 -15.45 -24.25 14.88
CA VAL A 589 -16.45 -25.23 14.41
C VAL A 589 -16.67 -25.11 12.91
N ILE A 590 -16.26 -26.12 12.15
CA ILE A 590 -16.60 -26.21 10.72
C ILE A 590 -18.11 -26.43 10.57
N SER A 591 -18.78 -25.45 9.97
CA SER A 591 -20.24 -25.42 9.88
C SER A 591 -20.77 -25.54 8.46
N THR A 592 -19.95 -25.21 7.45
CA THR A 592 -20.39 -25.20 6.04
C THR A 592 -19.32 -25.68 5.06
N THR A 593 -19.76 -26.41 4.05
CA THR A 593 -18.97 -26.71 2.84
C THR A 593 -19.76 -26.28 1.62
N SER A 594 -19.12 -25.64 0.65
CA SER A 594 -19.79 -25.18 -0.56
C SER A 594 -18.91 -25.29 -1.81
N THR A 595 -19.50 -25.04 -2.97
CA THR A 595 -18.77 -25.00 -4.25
C THR A 595 -19.27 -23.80 -5.06
N SER A 596 -18.35 -22.95 -5.48
CA SER A 596 -18.60 -21.83 -6.40
C SER A 596 -18.04 -22.12 -7.80
N TYR A 597 -18.63 -21.48 -8.80
CA TYR A 597 -18.22 -21.63 -10.20
C TYR A 597 -18.08 -20.26 -10.85
N SER A 598 -17.05 -20.11 -11.68
CA SER A 598 -16.79 -18.88 -12.46
C SER A 598 -16.60 -19.22 -13.94
N PRO A 599 -17.42 -18.67 -14.86
CA PRO A 599 -18.50 -17.70 -14.61
C PRO A 599 -19.78 -18.31 -14.01
N SER A 600 -20.10 -19.57 -14.33
CA SER A 600 -21.23 -20.30 -13.75
C SER A 600 -21.07 -21.81 -13.92
N ASN A 601 -21.95 -22.60 -13.29
CA ASN A 601 -21.90 -24.05 -13.39
C ASN A 601 -22.24 -24.51 -14.82
N ASN A 602 -21.31 -25.24 -15.46
CA ASN A 602 -21.37 -25.73 -16.84
C ASN A 602 -21.35 -24.66 -17.96
N GLU A 603 -21.05 -23.40 -17.64
CA GLU A 603 -20.79 -22.38 -18.65
C GLU A 603 -19.30 -22.02 -18.69
N PHE A 604 -18.82 -21.70 -19.89
CA PHE A 604 -17.46 -21.21 -20.10
C PHE A 604 -17.48 -19.71 -20.32
N GLY A 605 -16.51 -19.03 -19.72
CA GLY A 605 -16.09 -17.70 -20.15
C GLY A 605 -14.97 -17.81 -21.18
N THR A 606 -14.49 -16.68 -21.69
CA THR A 606 -13.37 -16.62 -22.63
C THR A 606 -12.32 -15.63 -22.13
N MET A 607 -11.05 -16.03 -22.19
CA MET A 607 -9.89 -15.16 -22.05
C MET A 607 -9.28 -14.94 -23.44
N ALA A 608 -8.90 -13.70 -23.74
CA ALA A 608 -8.29 -13.33 -25.01
C ALA A 608 -7.11 -12.39 -24.77
N PHE A 609 -6.04 -12.55 -25.54
CA PHE A 609 -4.79 -11.82 -25.38
C PHE A 609 -4.32 -11.27 -26.74
N GLU A 610 -3.66 -10.12 -26.68
CA GLU A 610 -2.75 -9.60 -27.70
C GLU A 610 -1.31 -10.04 -27.37
N ASP A 611 -0.48 -10.33 -28.36
CA ASP A 611 0.89 -10.78 -28.15
C ASP A 611 1.99 -9.78 -28.56
N GLU A 612 1.65 -8.65 -29.19
CA GLU A 612 2.63 -7.64 -29.61
C GLU A 612 2.98 -6.58 -28.55
N TRP A 613 2.49 -6.74 -27.31
CA TRP A 613 2.82 -5.84 -26.20
C TRP A 613 4.34 -5.57 -26.10
N PRO A 614 4.78 -4.30 -25.92
CA PRO A 614 3.99 -3.10 -25.60
C PRO A 614 3.43 -2.32 -26.81
N ILE A 615 3.54 -2.85 -28.03
CA ILE A 615 3.02 -2.22 -29.25
C ILE A 615 1.62 -2.72 -29.57
N LYS A 616 0.76 -1.83 -30.07
CA LYS A 616 -0.68 -2.12 -30.27
C LYS A 616 -0.99 -3.25 -31.24
N GLY A 617 -0.12 -3.51 -32.21
CA GLY A 617 -0.38 -4.53 -33.24
C GLY A 617 -1.66 -4.25 -34.04
N ASP A 618 -2.37 -5.31 -34.44
CA ASP A 618 -3.63 -5.23 -35.18
C ASP A 618 -4.89 -5.26 -34.29
N TYR A 619 -4.71 -5.53 -33.00
CA TYR A 619 -5.67 -5.31 -31.91
C TYR A 619 -7.00 -6.05 -32.09
N ASP A 620 -6.94 -7.29 -32.56
CA ASP A 620 -8.08 -8.13 -32.91
C ASP A 620 -8.44 -9.20 -31.86
N PHE A 621 -7.66 -9.30 -30.79
CA PHE A 621 -7.80 -10.18 -29.64
C PHE A 621 -7.96 -11.65 -29.99
N ASN A 622 -7.28 -12.11 -31.04
CA ASN A 622 -7.27 -13.51 -31.42
C ASN A 622 -5.89 -14.18 -31.35
N ASP A 623 -4.85 -13.47 -30.87
CA ASP A 623 -3.49 -14.00 -30.79
C ASP A 623 -3.40 -15.24 -29.90
N ALA A 624 -4.04 -15.20 -28.75
CA ALA A 624 -4.28 -16.36 -27.91
C ALA A 624 -5.66 -16.29 -27.26
N VAL A 625 -6.51 -17.29 -27.54
CA VAL A 625 -7.89 -17.33 -27.00
C VAL A 625 -8.16 -18.65 -26.32
N PHE A 626 -8.75 -18.58 -25.13
CA PHE A 626 -9.04 -19.73 -24.28
C PHE A 626 -10.45 -19.65 -23.69
N ASP A 627 -11.24 -20.71 -23.81
CA ASP A 627 -12.46 -20.87 -23.02
C ASP A 627 -12.07 -21.39 -21.62
N TYR A 628 -12.62 -20.79 -20.56
CA TYR A 628 -12.30 -21.13 -19.16
C TYR A 628 -13.54 -21.47 -18.32
N ASN A 629 -13.37 -22.33 -17.32
CA ASN A 629 -14.31 -22.55 -16.23
C ASN A 629 -13.53 -22.87 -14.95
N VAL A 630 -13.87 -22.20 -13.85
CA VAL A 630 -13.23 -22.40 -12.54
C VAL A 630 -14.27 -22.97 -11.58
N GLU A 631 -13.88 -23.98 -10.82
CA GLU A 631 -14.63 -24.52 -9.70
C GLU A 631 -13.80 -24.37 -8.43
N GLU A 632 -14.38 -23.77 -7.39
CA GLU A 632 -13.74 -23.58 -6.08
C GLU A 632 -14.50 -24.39 -5.03
N ASN A 633 -13.81 -25.28 -4.33
CA ASN A 633 -14.37 -25.93 -3.14
C ASN A 633 -14.03 -25.09 -1.91
N LYS A 634 -15.03 -24.88 -1.05
CA LYS A 634 -14.90 -24.00 0.11
C LYS A 634 -15.30 -24.68 1.41
N VAL A 635 -14.57 -24.37 2.47
CA VAL A 635 -14.86 -24.74 3.88
C VAL A 635 -15.03 -23.44 4.66
N ASN A 636 -16.19 -23.24 5.28
CA ASN A 636 -16.56 -21.96 5.93
C ASN A 636 -16.43 -20.71 5.05
N GLY A 637 -16.39 -20.86 3.72
CA GLY A 637 -16.20 -19.77 2.77
C GLY A 637 -14.74 -19.58 2.29
N LEU A 638 -13.76 -20.19 2.98
CA LEU A 638 -12.36 -20.24 2.58
C LEU A 638 -12.14 -21.28 1.47
N VAL A 639 -11.30 -20.99 0.49
CA VAL A 639 -11.00 -21.85 -0.67
C VAL A 639 -10.01 -22.94 -0.27
N SER A 640 -10.42 -24.20 -0.35
CA SER A 640 -9.55 -25.36 -0.08
C SER A 640 -9.05 -26.07 -1.34
N ARG A 641 -9.72 -25.87 -2.47
CA ARG A 641 -9.31 -26.46 -3.75
C ARG A 641 -9.81 -25.64 -4.94
N ILE A 642 -8.97 -25.53 -5.96
CA ILE A 642 -9.31 -24.97 -7.27
C ILE A 642 -9.27 -26.08 -8.32
N VAL A 643 -10.28 -26.14 -9.17
CA VAL A 643 -10.27 -26.91 -10.42
C VAL A 643 -10.44 -25.93 -11.59
N PHE A 644 -9.35 -25.71 -12.33
CA PHE A 644 -9.29 -24.75 -13.43
C PHE A 644 -9.27 -25.47 -14.78
N LYS A 645 -10.33 -25.28 -15.56
CA LYS A 645 -10.56 -25.92 -16.86
C LYS A 645 -10.29 -24.92 -17.97
N ILE A 646 -9.35 -25.24 -18.86
CA ILE A 646 -8.92 -24.37 -19.96
C ILE A 646 -9.01 -25.11 -21.29
N LEU A 647 -9.61 -24.48 -22.30
CA LEU A 647 -9.70 -24.99 -23.66
C LEU A 647 -9.17 -23.95 -24.65
N PRO A 648 -8.03 -24.21 -25.34
CA PRO A 648 -7.55 -23.34 -26.42
C PRO A 648 -8.54 -23.30 -27.60
N THR A 649 -8.87 -22.11 -28.08
CA THR A 649 -9.90 -21.89 -29.12
C THR A 649 -9.39 -21.17 -30.36
N ALA A 650 -8.43 -20.24 -30.25
CA ALA A 650 -7.80 -19.59 -31.39
C ALA A 650 -6.34 -19.21 -31.10
N ARG A 651 -5.54 -19.09 -32.17
CA ARG A 651 -4.15 -18.61 -32.15
C ARG A 651 -3.85 -17.82 -33.42
N GLY A 652 -3.87 -16.50 -33.32
CA GLY A 652 -3.38 -15.51 -34.31
C GLY A 652 -1.94 -15.07 -34.08
N ALA A 653 -1.35 -15.45 -32.94
CA ALA A 653 -0.05 -14.97 -32.47
C ALA A 653 1.08 -15.10 -33.51
N ILE A 654 1.93 -14.07 -33.57
CA ILE A 654 3.19 -14.09 -34.30
C ILE A 654 4.28 -14.75 -33.46
N TYR A 655 4.21 -14.63 -32.13
CA TYR A 655 5.19 -15.16 -31.20
C TYR A 655 4.73 -16.48 -30.55
N ASP A 656 5.69 -17.30 -30.16
CA ASP A 656 5.41 -18.53 -29.41
C ASP A 656 5.31 -18.22 -27.93
N ASN A 657 4.06 -18.03 -27.48
CA ASN A 657 3.75 -17.73 -26.10
C ASN A 657 3.38 -19.01 -25.31
N SER A 658 3.60 -18.96 -24.00
CA SER A 658 3.07 -19.88 -23.00
C SER A 658 1.79 -19.33 -22.36
N LEU A 659 0.98 -20.17 -21.72
CA LEU A 659 -0.11 -19.75 -20.83
C LEU A 659 0.24 -20.16 -19.40
N ARG A 660 0.18 -19.19 -18.49
CA ARG A 660 0.52 -19.35 -17.07
C ARG A 660 -0.63 -18.88 -16.18
N LEU A 661 -0.63 -19.36 -14.95
CA LEU A 661 -1.57 -18.98 -13.88
C LEU A 661 -0.75 -18.62 -12.65
N MET A 662 -1.07 -17.51 -12.01
CA MET A 662 -0.51 -17.10 -10.73
C MET A 662 -1.62 -16.96 -9.67
N VAL A 663 -1.36 -17.45 -8.47
CA VAL A 663 -2.24 -17.36 -7.29
C VAL A 663 -1.47 -16.80 -6.10
N ASN A 664 -2.16 -16.05 -5.24
CA ASN A 664 -1.55 -15.32 -4.12
C ASN A 664 -1.44 -16.20 -2.87
N THR A 665 -0.49 -17.13 -2.89
CA THR A 665 -0.04 -17.90 -1.72
C THR A 665 1.34 -18.50 -2.04
N PRO A 666 2.26 -18.57 -1.06
CA PRO A 666 3.55 -19.21 -1.25
C PRO A 666 3.41 -20.71 -1.53
N THR A 667 4.47 -21.30 -2.09
CA THR A 667 4.43 -22.73 -2.47
C THR A 667 4.33 -23.68 -1.27
N SER A 668 4.69 -23.21 -0.06
CA SER A 668 4.56 -23.92 1.22
C SER A 668 3.11 -24.31 1.54
N ASN A 669 2.11 -23.50 1.14
CA ASN A 669 0.69 -23.83 1.28
C ASN A 669 0.11 -24.61 0.09
N ILE A 670 0.89 -24.86 -0.96
CA ILE A 670 0.43 -25.64 -2.11
C ILE A 670 0.58 -27.13 -1.79
N GLY A 671 -0.56 -27.81 -1.65
CA GLY A 671 -0.63 -29.25 -1.58
C GLY A 671 -0.48 -29.92 -2.95
N GLN A 672 -1.04 -31.11 -3.12
CA GLN A 672 -0.92 -31.84 -4.40
C GLN A 672 -1.53 -31.05 -5.57
N VAL A 673 -0.77 -30.89 -6.66
CA VAL A 673 -1.24 -30.27 -7.91
C VAL A 673 -1.18 -31.26 -9.06
N THR A 674 -2.25 -31.32 -9.85
CA THR A 674 -2.33 -32.24 -11.00
C THR A 674 -2.87 -31.55 -12.25
N MET A 675 -2.34 -31.95 -13.41
CA MET A 675 -2.84 -31.57 -14.73
C MET A 675 -3.44 -32.79 -15.41
N LYS A 676 -4.70 -32.69 -15.83
CA LYS A 676 -5.35 -33.69 -16.68
C LYS A 676 -5.44 -33.20 -18.13
N LEU A 677 -4.82 -33.93 -19.04
CA LEU A 677 -4.82 -33.67 -20.49
C LEU A 677 -5.07 -34.97 -21.26
N LYS A 678 -6.04 -34.97 -22.18
CA LYS A 678 -6.40 -36.15 -23.00
C LYS A 678 -6.65 -37.43 -22.17
N GLY A 679 -7.16 -37.27 -20.95
CA GLY A 679 -7.44 -38.37 -20.02
C GLY A 679 -6.24 -38.87 -19.21
N VAL A 680 -5.04 -38.33 -19.46
CA VAL A 680 -3.83 -38.61 -18.67
C VAL A 680 -3.70 -37.55 -17.57
N THR A 681 -3.43 -37.97 -16.34
CA THR A 681 -3.17 -37.06 -15.22
C THR A 681 -1.69 -37.11 -14.88
N THR A 682 -1.04 -35.95 -14.79
CA THR A 682 0.34 -35.79 -14.36
C THR A 682 0.41 -34.86 -13.16
N GLU A 683 1.42 -35.04 -12.31
CA GLU A 683 1.74 -34.10 -11.26
C GLU A 683 2.36 -32.83 -11.87
N VAL A 684 2.10 -31.67 -11.24
CA VAL A 684 2.66 -30.38 -11.63
C VAL A 684 3.36 -29.80 -10.43
N THR A 685 4.59 -29.35 -10.61
CA THR A 685 5.32 -28.62 -9.57
C THR A 685 5.03 -27.12 -9.71
N PRO A 686 4.55 -26.44 -8.65
CA PRO A 686 4.46 -24.98 -8.66
C PRO A 686 5.85 -24.34 -8.75
N ILE A 687 5.90 -23.11 -9.25
CA ILE A 687 7.10 -22.27 -9.30
C ILE A 687 6.87 -21.13 -8.30
N ALA A 688 7.79 -20.93 -7.35
CA ALA A 688 7.73 -19.82 -6.42
C ALA A 688 7.98 -18.48 -7.14
N ASP A 689 7.24 -17.44 -6.74
CA ASP A 689 7.38 -16.06 -7.19
C ASP A 689 7.14 -15.13 -5.98
N GLY A 690 8.01 -15.24 -4.97
CA GLY A 690 7.77 -14.73 -3.62
C GLY A 690 6.52 -15.36 -2.98
N ASN A 691 5.68 -14.55 -2.36
CA ASN A 691 4.39 -14.97 -1.75
C ASN A 691 3.30 -15.41 -2.74
N GLN A 692 3.68 -15.74 -3.98
CA GLN A 692 2.80 -16.21 -5.03
C GLN A 692 3.30 -17.53 -5.61
N SER A 693 2.35 -18.34 -6.07
CA SER A 693 2.62 -19.61 -6.72
C SER A 693 2.23 -19.54 -8.20
N MET A 694 3.19 -19.82 -9.08
CA MET A 694 3.01 -19.83 -10.53
C MET A 694 2.90 -21.26 -11.08
N PHE A 695 1.99 -21.45 -12.04
CA PHE A 695 1.76 -22.70 -12.74
C PHE A 695 1.87 -22.52 -14.26
N ILE A 696 2.64 -23.38 -14.90
CA ILE A 696 2.67 -23.47 -16.37
C ILE A 696 1.48 -24.35 -16.81
N ILE A 697 0.45 -23.73 -17.40
CA ILE A 697 -0.73 -24.44 -17.90
C ILE A 697 -0.43 -25.03 -19.28
N ILE A 698 0.12 -24.20 -20.17
CA ILE A 698 0.50 -24.57 -21.53
C ILE A 698 1.90 -24.01 -21.78
N ALA A 699 2.88 -24.89 -21.96
CA ALA A 699 4.27 -24.47 -22.21
C ALA A 699 4.44 -23.78 -23.58
N LYS A 700 3.73 -24.26 -24.60
CA LYS A 700 3.69 -23.68 -25.95
C LYS A 700 2.28 -23.72 -26.50
N ILE A 701 1.71 -22.55 -26.77
CA ILE A 701 0.32 -22.45 -27.26
C ILE A 701 0.17 -23.08 -28.66
N GLU A 702 1.22 -23.02 -29.49
CA GLU A 702 1.24 -23.70 -30.79
C GLU A 702 1.00 -25.22 -30.67
N ASP A 703 1.63 -25.90 -29.70
CA ASP A 703 1.45 -27.34 -29.49
C ASP A 703 0.03 -27.68 -29.01
N ALA A 704 -0.58 -26.76 -28.27
CA ALA A 704 -1.94 -26.93 -27.75
C ALA A 704 -3.01 -26.71 -28.83
N LEU A 705 -2.74 -25.87 -29.83
CA LEU A 705 -3.63 -25.56 -30.95
C LEU A 705 -2.86 -25.37 -32.27
N PRO A 706 -2.31 -26.45 -32.86
CA PRO A 706 -1.42 -26.38 -34.00
C PRO A 706 -2.14 -25.92 -35.28
N PRO A 707 -1.46 -25.15 -36.16
CA PRO A 707 -2.08 -24.66 -37.38
C PRO A 707 -2.43 -25.79 -38.36
N PRO A 708 -3.53 -25.67 -39.13
CA PRO A 708 -3.82 -26.59 -40.22
C PRO A 708 -2.68 -26.62 -41.26
N PRO A 709 -2.50 -27.74 -41.99
CA PRO A 709 -1.50 -27.82 -43.07
C PRO A 709 -1.64 -26.67 -44.08
N GLY A 710 -0.56 -25.90 -44.27
CA GLY A 710 -0.51 -24.75 -45.18
C GLY A 710 -0.93 -23.41 -44.56
N TYR A 711 -1.24 -23.37 -43.27
CA TYR A 711 -1.56 -22.15 -42.52
C TYR A 711 -0.52 -21.92 -41.42
N LYS A 712 -0.41 -20.67 -40.95
CA LYS A 712 0.44 -20.29 -39.79
C LYS A 712 -0.35 -20.10 -38.49
N MET A 713 -1.66 -19.87 -38.61
CA MET A 713 -2.57 -19.51 -37.52
C MET A 713 -3.76 -20.48 -37.46
N SER A 714 -4.36 -20.59 -36.29
CA SER A 714 -5.45 -21.53 -35.99
C SER A 714 -6.73 -20.77 -35.66
N ASN A 715 -7.80 -21.04 -36.40
CA ASN A 715 -9.13 -20.49 -36.15
C ASN A 715 -9.25 -18.95 -36.20
N THR A 716 -8.43 -18.24 -36.98
CA THR A 716 -8.52 -16.75 -37.11
C THR A 716 -8.89 -16.27 -38.52
N PHE A 717 -8.57 -17.05 -39.57
CA PHE A 717 -8.89 -16.73 -40.97
C PHE A 717 -10.17 -17.39 -41.51
N SER A 718 -11.06 -16.60 -42.11
CA SER A 718 -12.25 -17.12 -42.81
C SER A 718 -11.87 -18.16 -43.87
N GLY A 719 -12.47 -19.36 -43.77
CA GLY A 719 -12.24 -20.45 -44.71
C GLY A 719 -11.08 -21.38 -44.36
N SER A 720 -10.29 -21.07 -43.33
CA SER A 720 -9.31 -22.01 -42.78
C SER A 720 -9.99 -23.22 -42.13
N PRO A 721 -9.44 -24.44 -42.25
CA PRO A 721 -9.95 -25.61 -41.53
C PRO A 721 -9.96 -25.38 -40.01
N LYS A 722 -11.08 -25.70 -39.35
CA LYS A 722 -11.20 -25.57 -37.90
C LYS A 722 -10.33 -26.61 -37.18
N VAL A 723 -9.55 -26.16 -36.20
CA VAL A 723 -8.77 -26.99 -35.29
C VAL A 723 -9.46 -27.00 -33.92
N ASN A 724 -9.58 -28.17 -33.28
CA ASN A 724 -10.12 -28.26 -31.93
C ASN A 724 -8.98 -28.48 -30.93
N GLY A 725 -8.87 -27.59 -29.95
CA GLY A 725 -7.97 -27.76 -28.81
C GLY A 725 -8.39 -28.92 -27.90
N ASN A 726 -7.52 -29.27 -26.95
CA ASN A 726 -7.82 -30.24 -25.90
C ASN A 726 -8.14 -29.50 -24.60
N LEU A 727 -9.01 -30.08 -23.77
CA LEU A 727 -9.30 -29.54 -22.45
C LEU A 727 -8.13 -29.87 -21.50
N TYR A 728 -7.55 -28.81 -20.94
CA TYR A 728 -6.61 -28.84 -19.82
C TYR A 728 -7.43 -28.69 -18.53
N THR A 729 -7.10 -29.46 -17.50
CA THR A 729 -7.73 -29.35 -16.18
C THR A 729 -6.66 -29.38 -15.11
N LEU A 730 -6.31 -28.20 -14.59
CA LEU A 730 -5.42 -28.05 -13.44
C LEU A 730 -6.25 -28.20 -12.16
N THR A 731 -5.83 -29.06 -11.24
CA THR A 731 -6.37 -29.15 -9.89
C THR A 731 -5.30 -28.73 -8.90
N ILE A 732 -5.58 -27.70 -8.10
CA ILE A 732 -4.70 -27.20 -7.03
C ILE A 732 -5.41 -27.49 -5.71
N ASN A 733 -4.75 -28.22 -4.82
CA ASN A 733 -5.20 -28.39 -3.44
C ASN A 733 -4.33 -27.51 -2.54
N PHE A 734 -4.92 -26.88 -1.53
CA PHE A 734 -4.18 -26.14 -0.51
C PHE A 734 -3.98 -27.01 0.73
N ASN A 735 -2.87 -26.84 1.44
CA ASN A 735 -2.64 -27.50 2.72
C ASN A 735 -3.63 -26.98 3.75
N PHE A 736 -3.83 -25.65 3.78
CA PHE A 736 -4.84 -24.97 4.56
C PHE A 736 -5.78 -24.13 3.68
N PRO A 737 -7.09 -24.04 3.97
CA PRO A 737 -8.01 -23.21 3.20
C PRO A 737 -7.65 -21.73 3.28
N ILE A 738 -7.77 -21.00 2.17
CA ILE A 738 -7.33 -19.60 2.05
C ILE A 738 -8.52 -18.68 1.78
N SER A 739 -8.54 -17.48 2.36
CA SER A 739 -9.55 -16.47 2.06
C SER A 739 -9.49 -16.02 0.59
N SER A 740 -10.66 -15.85 -0.05
CA SER A 740 -10.73 -15.27 -1.40
C SER A 740 -10.24 -13.81 -1.44
N GLN A 741 -10.15 -13.11 -0.30
CA GLN A 741 -9.57 -11.77 -0.23
C GLN A 741 -8.05 -11.81 -0.48
N THR A 742 -7.36 -12.79 0.12
CA THR A 742 -5.92 -13.03 -0.07
C THR A 742 -5.66 -13.65 -1.44
N LEU A 743 -6.34 -14.76 -1.76
CA LEU A 743 -6.07 -15.59 -2.94
C LEU A 743 -6.36 -14.88 -4.28
N GLY A 744 -7.20 -13.85 -4.27
CA GLY A 744 -7.72 -13.19 -5.46
C GLY A 744 -9.02 -13.82 -5.97
N THR A 745 -9.53 -13.27 -7.08
CA THR A 745 -10.84 -13.69 -7.63
C THR A 745 -10.69 -14.54 -8.88
N ALA A 746 -11.43 -15.64 -8.97
CA ALA A 746 -11.46 -16.50 -10.16
C ALA A 746 -11.85 -15.70 -11.43
N PRO A 747 -11.17 -15.91 -12.58
CA PRO A 747 -10.23 -17.00 -12.89
C PRO A 747 -8.76 -16.73 -12.52
N TYR A 748 -8.51 -15.84 -11.56
CA TYR A 748 -7.18 -15.48 -11.04
C TYR A 748 -6.28 -14.87 -12.12
N ASN A 749 -5.01 -14.66 -11.79
CA ASN A 749 -4.05 -14.00 -12.68
C ASN A 749 -3.55 -14.98 -13.74
N SER A 750 -4.30 -15.14 -14.82
CA SER A 750 -3.84 -15.87 -16.00
C SER A 750 -3.21 -14.90 -17.00
N PHE A 751 -2.07 -15.29 -17.57
CA PHE A 751 -1.29 -14.43 -18.46
C PHE A 751 -0.56 -15.24 -19.52
N ILE A 752 -0.27 -14.60 -20.65
CA ILE A 752 0.65 -15.16 -21.64
C ILE A 752 2.07 -14.67 -21.36
N SER A 753 3.07 -15.50 -21.65
CA SER A 753 4.47 -15.16 -21.39
C SER A 753 5.41 -15.78 -22.43
N ARG A 754 6.45 -15.05 -22.80
CA ARG A 754 7.58 -15.51 -23.63
C ARG A 754 8.90 -14.96 -23.09
N VAL A 755 9.99 -15.63 -23.43
CA VAL A 755 11.37 -15.22 -23.07
C VAL A 755 12.10 -14.85 -24.35
N LEU A 756 12.71 -13.66 -24.39
CA LEU A 756 13.51 -13.20 -25.52
C LEU A 756 14.91 -13.82 -25.51
N ASP A 757 15.66 -13.67 -26.62
CA ASP A 757 17.05 -14.14 -26.71
C ASP A 757 17.98 -13.46 -25.68
N THR A 758 17.61 -12.27 -25.20
CA THR A 758 18.29 -11.54 -24.13
C THR A 758 17.99 -12.09 -22.72
N GLY A 759 17.11 -13.10 -22.60
CA GLY A 759 16.64 -13.59 -21.30
C GLY A 759 15.46 -12.79 -20.72
N GLU A 760 15.08 -11.67 -21.32
CA GLU A 760 13.97 -10.83 -20.87
C GLU A 760 12.62 -11.56 -20.98
N HIS A 761 11.83 -11.52 -19.91
CA HIS A 761 10.47 -12.08 -19.89
C HIS A 761 9.44 -11.02 -20.31
N ILE A 762 8.73 -11.30 -21.40
CA ILE A 762 7.58 -10.52 -21.85
C ILE A 762 6.32 -11.21 -21.37
N GLU A 763 5.52 -10.51 -20.57
CA GLU A 763 4.27 -11.02 -20.01
C GLU A 763 3.11 -10.10 -20.36
N VAL A 764 1.91 -10.66 -20.50
CA VAL A 764 0.70 -9.89 -20.76
C VAL A 764 -0.40 -10.38 -19.83
N HIS A 765 -0.71 -9.56 -18.82
CA HIS A 765 -1.72 -9.86 -17.81
C HIS A 765 -3.02 -9.08 -18.07
N PHE A 766 -4.08 -9.47 -17.38
CA PHE A 766 -5.29 -8.66 -17.32
C PHE A 766 -5.01 -7.31 -16.63
N PRO A 767 -5.71 -6.23 -17.03
CA PRO A 767 -5.59 -4.94 -16.38
C PRO A 767 -5.69 -5.00 -14.85
N GLY A 768 -4.73 -4.36 -14.18
CA GLY A 768 -4.68 -4.26 -12.71
C GLY A 768 -4.22 -5.53 -11.97
N TYR A 769 -3.82 -6.59 -12.69
CA TYR A 769 -3.09 -7.70 -12.09
C TYR A 769 -1.60 -7.41 -12.06
N PHE A 770 -0.96 -7.82 -10.96
CA PHE A 770 0.48 -7.67 -10.82
C PHE A 770 1.23 -8.60 -11.78
N PRO A 771 2.28 -8.11 -12.43
CA PRO A 771 3.22 -8.94 -13.18
C PRO A 771 3.99 -9.90 -12.26
N SER A 772 4.61 -10.95 -12.80
CA SER A 772 5.56 -11.76 -12.00
C SER A 772 6.82 -10.95 -11.63
N LYS A 773 7.63 -11.46 -10.70
CA LYS A 773 8.95 -10.85 -10.38
C LYS A 773 9.83 -10.74 -11.62
N LYS A 774 9.74 -11.70 -12.54
CA LYS A 774 10.56 -11.74 -13.77
C LYS A 774 10.07 -10.86 -14.91
N ALA A 775 8.83 -10.37 -14.87
CA ALA A 775 8.29 -9.62 -16.00
C ALA A 775 9.07 -8.33 -16.25
N SER A 776 9.39 -8.07 -17.51
CA SER A 776 10.14 -6.88 -17.88
C SER A 776 9.44 -5.58 -17.46
N ARG A 777 10.10 -4.84 -16.59
CA ARG A 777 9.66 -3.50 -16.16
C ARG A 777 10.06 -2.42 -17.15
N ARG A 778 11.16 -2.58 -17.89
CA ARG A 778 11.61 -1.61 -18.92
C ARG A 778 10.62 -1.41 -20.08
N LYS A 779 9.70 -2.35 -20.28
CA LYS A 779 8.63 -2.25 -21.29
C LYS A 779 7.40 -1.47 -20.79
N PHE A 780 7.31 -1.17 -19.50
CA PHE A 780 6.20 -0.40 -18.94
C PHE A 780 6.29 1.05 -19.41
N GLY A 781 5.17 1.60 -19.86
CA GLY A 781 5.12 2.97 -20.38
C GLY A 781 5.78 3.17 -21.76
N GLN A 782 6.24 2.08 -22.40
CA GLN A 782 6.82 2.12 -23.74
C GLN A 782 5.76 1.88 -24.81
N GLY A 783 5.97 2.39 -26.03
CA GLY A 783 5.05 2.16 -27.14
C GLY A 783 3.66 2.76 -26.88
N GLU A 784 2.63 1.91 -26.91
CA GLU A 784 1.27 2.30 -26.50
C GLU A 784 0.90 1.86 -25.09
N ASP A 785 1.80 1.18 -24.36
CA ASP A 785 1.62 0.85 -22.96
C ASP A 785 1.72 2.10 -22.08
N ASP A 786 0.89 2.18 -21.04
CA ASP A 786 0.85 3.26 -20.06
C ASP A 786 0.82 2.67 -18.64
N SER A 787 1.56 1.58 -18.43
CA SER A 787 1.74 0.99 -17.11
C SER A 787 2.63 1.89 -16.25
N ASP A 788 2.22 2.09 -14.99
CA ASP A 788 2.90 2.92 -14.00
C ASP A 788 2.77 2.24 -12.62
N LYS A 789 3.92 1.75 -12.11
CA LYS A 789 4.03 1.09 -10.80
C LYS A 789 3.59 2.02 -9.66
N SER A 790 3.88 3.32 -9.75
CA SER A 790 3.56 4.30 -8.70
C SER A 790 2.06 4.54 -8.55
N GLN A 791 1.28 4.22 -9.60
CA GLN A 791 -0.16 4.40 -9.67
C GLN A 791 -0.94 3.07 -9.64
N ASP A 792 -0.27 1.94 -9.36
CA ASP A 792 -0.85 0.59 -9.43
C ASP A 792 -1.54 0.31 -10.79
N ARG A 793 -0.97 0.83 -11.88
CA ARG A 793 -1.54 0.74 -13.25
C ARG A 793 -0.69 -0.20 -14.10
N TYR A 794 -1.30 -1.26 -14.63
CA TYR A 794 -0.58 -2.28 -15.42
C TYR A 794 -1.39 -2.73 -16.64
N TYR A 795 -0.67 -2.99 -17.74
CA TYR A 795 -1.15 -3.63 -18.97
C TYR A 795 -2.35 -2.94 -19.62
N GLN A 796 -2.27 -1.61 -19.74
CA GLN A 796 -3.26 -0.81 -20.45
C GLN A 796 -2.61 0.35 -21.17
N THR A 797 -3.22 0.79 -22.26
CA THR A 797 -2.88 2.06 -22.92
C THR A 797 -3.38 3.26 -22.13
N GLU A 798 -2.91 4.48 -22.46
CA GLU A 798 -3.41 5.76 -21.91
C GLU A 798 -4.95 5.86 -22.00
N GLY A 799 -5.53 5.36 -23.10
CA GLY A 799 -6.98 5.29 -23.33
C GLY A 799 -7.72 4.20 -22.55
N ASN A 800 -7.03 3.47 -21.66
CA ASN A 800 -7.51 2.31 -20.89
C ASN A 800 -7.91 1.09 -21.73
N LEU A 801 -7.45 1.03 -22.98
CA LEU A 801 -7.57 -0.18 -23.81
C LEU A 801 -6.64 -1.27 -23.22
N PRO A 802 -7.14 -2.50 -22.96
CA PRO A 802 -6.37 -3.57 -22.34
C PRO A 802 -5.47 -4.33 -23.34
N TRP A 803 -4.55 -5.15 -22.85
CA TRP A 803 -3.82 -6.14 -23.66
C TRP A 803 -4.32 -7.58 -23.49
N ALA A 804 -5.06 -7.82 -22.41
CA ALA A 804 -5.78 -9.06 -22.15
C ALA A 804 -7.21 -8.76 -21.71
N MET A 805 -8.17 -9.56 -22.18
CA MET A 805 -9.58 -9.41 -21.88
C MET A 805 -10.16 -10.66 -21.24
N LEU A 806 -10.93 -10.44 -20.17
CA LEU A 806 -11.74 -11.46 -19.52
C LEU A 806 -13.22 -11.26 -19.87
N VAL A 807 -13.80 -12.22 -20.58
CA VAL A 807 -15.21 -12.23 -20.97
C VAL A 807 -15.96 -13.30 -20.17
N PRO A 808 -16.93 -12.96 -19.31
CA PRO A 808 -17.63 -13.92 -18.44
C PRO A 808 -18.73 -14.70 -19.17
N SER A 809 -18.52 -14.97 -20.46
CA SER A 809 -19.34 -15.84 -21.30
C SER A 809 -18.53 -16.26 -22.51
N LYS A 810 -18.94 -17.34 -23.16
CA LYS A 810 -18.38 -17.74 -24.44
C LYS A 810 -18.43 -16.57 -25.44
N TRP A 811 -17.27 -16.20 -25.94
CA TRP A 811 -17.09 -15.06 -26.84
C TRP A 811 -16.69 -15.53 -28.25
N HIS A 812 -16.95 -14.68 -29.23
CA HIS A 812 -16.58 -14.91 -30.63
C HIS A 812 -15.59 -13.83 -31.04
N HIS A 813 -14.33 -14.22 -31.22
CA HIS A 813 -13.26 -13.31 -31.57
C HIS A 813 -13.38 -12.76 -33.00
N THR A 814 -12.80 -11.59 -33.21
CA THR A 814 -12.66 -10.95 -34.51
C THR A 814 -11.75 -11.77 -35.42
N LYS A 815 -11.88 -11.57 -36.74
CA LYS A 815 -10.99 -12.19 -37.73
C LYS A 815 -9.61 -11.59 -37.62
N GLU A 816 -8.62 -12.38 -38.04
CA GLU A 816 -7.23 -11.94 -38.17
C GLU A 816 -7.11 -10.56 -38.84
N ARG A 817 -6.36 -9.64 -38.22
CA ARG A 817 -6.10 -8.26 -38.66
C ARG A 817 -7.32 -7.36 -38.72
N VAL A 818 -8.35 -7.67 -37.93
CA VAL A 818 -9.55 -6.85 -37.83
C VAL A 818 -9.70 -6.34 -36.41
N ASP A 819 -9.26 -5.09 -36.20
CA ASP A 819 -9.39 -4.39 -34.91
C ASP A 819 -10.77 -4.65 -34.28
N LEU A 820 -10.73 -5.07 -33.02
CA LEU A 820 -11.87 -5.50 -32.21
C LEU A 820 -13.05 -4.53 -32.29
N SER A 821 -12.79 -3.22 -32.33
CA SER A 821 -13.81 -2.16 -32.37
C SER A 821 -14.66 -2.21 -33.64
N ASN A 822 -14.18 -2.80 -34.73
CA ASN A 822 -14.97 -3.02 -35.94
C ASN A 822 -16.03 -4.11 -35.74
N GLY A 823 -15.67 -5.19 -35.03
CA GLY A 823 -16.59 -6.26 -34.66
C GLY A 823 -17.54 -5.83 -33.54
N TYR A 824 -17.01 -5.12 -32.55
CA TYR A 824 -17.67 -4.76 -31.30
C TYR A 824 -17.47 -3.27 -30.94
N PRO A 825 -18.21 -2.33 -31.56
CA PRO A 825 -17.98 -0.89 -31.39
C PRO A 825 -18.14 -0.36 -29.96
N ASP A 826 -18.95 -1.03 -29.14
CA ASP A 826 -19.19 -0.66 -27.74
C ASP A 826 -17.93 -0.82 -26.85
N ILE A 827 -16.89 -1.53 -27.32
CA ILE A 827 -15.62 -1.73 -26.58
C ILE A 827 -14.94 -0.41 -26.24
N LEU A 828 -14.98 0.58 -27.14
CA LEU A 828 -14.30 1.86 -26.93
C LEU A 828 -14.92 2.66 -25.77
N GLN A 829 -16.25 2.61 -25.65
CA GLN A 829 -16.95 3.23 -24.53
C GLN A 829 -16.71 2.46 -23.22
N TRP A 830 -16.67 1.14 -23.29
CA TRP A 830 -16.32 0.31 -22.15
C TRP A 830 -14.90 0.64 -21.64
N ALA A 831 -13.89 0.63 -22.51
CA ALA A 831 -12.50 0.92 -22.17
C ALA A 831 -12.32 2.35 -21.65
N ALA A 832 -12.80 3.37 -22.36
CA ALA A 832 -12.70 4.77 -21.93
C ALA A 832 -13.35 5.04 -20.56
N SER A 833 -14.30 4.19 -20.15
CA SER A 833 -14.95 4.25 -18.84
C SER A 833 -14.29 3.37 -17.77
N LYS A 834 -13.12 2.78 -18.03
CA LYS A 834 -12.46 1.77 -17.17
C LYS A 834 -13.41 0.60 -16.83
N GLY A 835 -14.15 0.15 -17.83
CA GLY A 835 -15.12 -0.94 -17.72
C GLY A 835 -16.45 -0.61 -17.03
N LYS A 836 -16.71 0.66 -16.70
CA LYS A 836 -17.93 1.07 -15.96
C LYS A 836 -19.17 1.14 -16.84
N SER A 837 -19.03 1.57 -18.09
CA SER A 837 -20.09 1.64 -19.09
C SER A 837 -20.04 0.43 -20.04
N LYS A 838 -21.15 0.09 -20.70
CA LYS A 838 -21.21 -0.99 -21.70
C LYS A 838 -20.63 -2.35 -21.22
N LYS A 839 -20.87 -2.72 -19.96
CA LYS A 839 -20.39 -3.99 -19.34
C LYS A 839 -20.75 -5.27 -20.12
N GLY A 840 -21.75 -5.21 -20.98
CA GLY A 840 -22.16 -6.30 -21.87
C GLY A 840 -21.76 -6.11 -23.33
N TRP A 841 -20.72 -5.32 -23.64
CA TRP A 841 -20.30 -4.99 -25.01
C TRP A 841 -20.14 -6.23 -25.91
N TYR A 842 -19.68 -7.35 -25.34
CA TYR A 842 -19.49 -8.63 -26.03
C TYR A 842 -20.81 -9.35 -26.38
N LYS A 843 -21.93 -8.90 -25.80
CA LYS A 843 -23.31 -9.31 -26.12
C LYS A 843 -24.05 -8.30 -27.00
N SER A 844 -23.48 -7.12 -27.24
CA SER A 844 -24.08 -6.09 -28.10
C SER A 844 -24.19 -6.56 -29.55
N LYS A 845 -25.01 -5.86 -30.35
CA LYS A 845 -25.13 -6.13 -31.79
C LYS A 845 -23.75 -5.96 -32.45
N ARG A 846 -23.12 -7.08 -32.77
CA ARG A 846 -21.81 -7.16 -33.42
C ARG A 846 -21.94 -7.03 -34.93
N ASN A 847 -20.85 -6.67 -35.60
CA ASN A 847 -20.79 -6.72 -37.05
C ASN A 847 -20.26 -8.09 -37.49
N SER A 848 -21.18 -9.01 -37.80
CA SER A 848 -20.88 -10.40 -38.18
C SER A 848 -19.92 -10.54 -39.38
N LYS A 849 -19.76 -9.50 -40.21
CA LYS A 849 -18.76 -9.48 -41.29
C LYS A 849 -17.32 -9.62 -40.76
N PHE A 850 -17.06 -9.10 -39.56
CA PHE A 850 -15.73 -8.95 -38.98
C PHE A 850 -15.38 -10.04 -37.95
N VAL A 851 -16.32 -10.93 -37.62
CA VAL A 851 -16.16 -11.99 -36.62
C VAL A 851 -15.88 -13.34 -37.29
N PHE A 852 -15.02 -14.19 -36.70
CA PHE A 852 -14.50 -15.40 -37.33
C PHE A 852 -15.58 -16.43 -37.72
N GLU A 853 -16.59 -16.64 -36.87
CA GLU A 853 -17.70 -17.57 -37.16
C GLU A 853 -18.97 -16.84 -37.64
N ASN A 854 -19.68 -17.40 -38.63
CA ASN A 854 -21.02 -16.97 -39.05
C ASN A 854 -22.07 -17.35 -37.98
N VAL A 855 -21.99 -16.72 -36.82
CA VAL A 855 -22.96 -16.92 -35.73
C VAL A 855 -24.09 -15.90 -35.93
N PRO A 856 -25.36 -16.33 -36.04
CA PRO A 856 -26.49 -15.41 -36.07
C PRO A 856 -26.42 -14.44 -34.88
N ASP A 857 -26.73 -13.17 -35.11
CA ASP A 857 -26.87 -12.20 -34.00
C ASP A 857 -27.93 -12.73 -33.02
N ILE A 858 -27.62 -12.72 -31.72
CA ILE A 858 -28.52 -13.19 -30.65
C ILE A 858 -29.63 -12.16 -30.43
#